data_AF-A0A194QAT6-F1
#
_entry.id   AF-A0A194QAT6-F1
#
_cell.length_a   1.000
_cell.length_b   1.000
_cell.length_c   1.000
_cell.angle_alpha   90.00
_cell.angle_beta   90.00
_cell.angle_gamma   90.00
#
_symmetry.space_group_name_H-M   'P 1'
#
loop_
_entity.id
_entity.type
_entity.pdbx_description
1 polymer ?
#
loop_
_entity_poly.entity_id
_entity_poly.type
_entity_poly.pdbx_seq_one_letter_code
_entity_poly.pdbx_strand_id
1 'polypeptide(L)'
;MSLSMTEESHERVFRARVAVKYALTAVLSNAMLKAHAPARPAGRRCEDTAATQALPFVLFIDLLVCVRVIEIAMNTCSKVSQTSDPVGELVTFIIGRWPPRLVRWTVTVLLIVAVITPTSDSTNVRRRLRKPSKVSTSASTSISRSTDQMISASVNRPKIRGRPILASRKSTAALDNSVSTDEHKNKDGYKIVCYYTNWSQYRTKIGKYVPEDIQPDLCTHIIFAFGWLKKGKLSSFESNDETKDGKTGLYDRINALKKANPKLKTLLAIGGWSFGTQKFKEMSATRYARQTFIYSAIPYLRDRNFDGLDIDWEYPKGGDDKKNYVLLLKELREAFEAEAQEVKKPRLLLTAAVPVGPDNIKSGYDVPAVASYLDFINVMAYDFHGKWERETGHNAPLYAPSSDSEWRKQLSVDHAAHLWVKLGAPKEKLIIGMPTYGRTFTLSNTNNFKVNSPASGGGKAGEYTKESGFLAYYEVCEMLRNGAAYVWDDEMKVPYAIHGDQWVGFDDEKSIRIKMRWIKDNGFGGAMVWTVDMDDFSGDVCGNDVKYPLIGAMREELRGISRGKDAKDVDWSTVAESIVIDVTEKPQPIKISLSDVLSKVKKPTKTIIVKNANSPLADKNKREAQVLCYLTSWSSKRPSGGRFMPENVDANLCTHVIFAFATLKDHKLAEADEKDADMYDKVVALREKNPNLKILLAIGGWAFGSTPFKELTSNVFRMNQFVYEAIEFLRDYQFNGLDVDWEYPRGADDRAAFVSLLKELRLAFEGEAKTSGQPRLLLTAAVPASFEAIAAGYDVPEISKYLDFINVMTYDFHGQWERQVGHNSPLFPLESATSYQKKLTVDYSAREWVRQGAPKEKLMIGMPTYGRSFTLINETQFDIGAPASGGGQAGRFTNEAGFMSYYEICDFLREDNTTLVWDNEQMVPFAYREDQWVGFDDERSLKTKMTWLKEEGFGGIMVWSIDMDDFRGTCGTGKYPLVTAMKQELDGYKVKLEYDGPYESSNPASAQYVKKDPNEVTCEEEDGHISYHPDKADCTMYYMCEGERKHHMPCPQNLVFNPNENVCDWPENVEGCTHHTQAPPAKR
;
A
#
# COMPACT_ATOMS: atom_id res chain seq x y z
N MET A 1 55.30 -0.21 -44.79
CA MET A 1 55.65 -0.75 -46.12
C MET A 1 55.94 -2.23 -45.95
N SER A 2 55.47 -3.17 -46.78
CA SER A 2 54.35 -3.24 -47.75
C SER A 2 54.39 -4.65 -48.41
N LEU A 3 53.39 -5.01 -49.25
CA LEU A 3 53.15 -6.33 -49.89
C LEU A 3 52.38 -7.32 -48.98
N SER A 4 51.14 -7.80 -49.22
CA SER A 4 50.13 -7.71 -50.31
C SER A 4 50.14 -8.75 -51.45
N MET A 5 48.97 -9.42 -51.64
CA MET A 5 48.48 -10.11 -52.86
C MET A 5 49.17 -11.46 -53.22
N THR A 6 48.54 -12.50 -53.82
CA THR A 6 47.13 -12.76 -54.23
C THR A 6 46.85 -14.27 -54.45
N GLU A 7 45.59 -14.69 -54.27
CA GLU A 7 44.80 -15.70 -55.02
C GLU A 7 45.17 -17.21 -55.21
N GLU A 8 44.09 -17.95 -55.53
CA GLU A 8 43.92 -19.28 -56.19
C GLU A 8 44.38 -20.62 -55.56
N SER A 9 43.37 -21.42 -55.15
CA SER A 9 43.14 -22.82 -55.62
C SER A 9 41.76 -23.32 -55.14
N HIS A 10 40.65 -23.06 -55.85
CA HIS A 10 40.08 -23.77 -57.02
C HIS A 10 39.39 -25.14 -56.77
N GLU A 11 38.17 -25.24 -57.33
CA GLU A 11 37.47 -26.45 -57.81
C GLU A 11 37.02 -27.57 -56.83
N ARG A 12 35.74 -27.53 -56.38
CA ARG A 12 34.78 -28.66 -56.50
C ARG A 12 33.33 -28.31 -56.10
N VAL A 13 32.38 -29.02 -56.73
CA VAL A 13 30.93 -29.12 -56.43
C VAL A 13 30.12 -27.81 -56.36
N PHE A 14 29.58 -27.36 -57.50
CA PHE A 14 28.31 -26.61 -57.52
C PHE A 14 27.47 -26.93 -58.78
N ARG A 15 26.88 -28.13 -58.83
CA ARG A 15 25.87 -28.53 -59.82
C ARG A 15 24.83 -29.44 -59.18
N ALA A 16 23.56 -29.25 -59.59
CA ALA A 16 22.35 -29.96 -59.14
C ALA A 16 21.91 -29.67 -57.68
N ARG A 17 20.62 -29.53 -57.38
CA ARG A 17 19.43 -29.47 -58.26
C ARG A 17 18.26 -28.73 -57.57
N VAL A 18 17.46 -28.04 -58.37
CA VAL A 18 16.02 -27.85 -58.08
C VAL A 18 15.25 -29.00 -58.76
N ALA A 19 14.06 -29.32 -58.25
CA ALA A 19 13.24 -30.53 -58.44
C ALA A 19 13.61 -31.67 -57.47
N VAL A 20 12.66 -32.38 -56.83
CA VAL A 20 11.20 -32.50 -57.09
C VAL A 20 10.38 -32.25 -55.81
N LYS A 21 9.14 -31.76 -55.92
CA LYS A 21 8.15 -31.74 -54.83
C LYS A 21 6.75 -32.11 -55.34
N TYR A 22 6.44 -33.40 -55.44
CA TYR A 22 5.08 -33.99 -55.44
C TYR A 22 5.19 -35.54 -55.43
N ALA A 23 4.15 -36.22 -54.91
CA ALA A 23 3.95 -37.68 -54.88
C ALA A 23 4.91 -38.50 -53.95
N LEU A 24 4.48 -39.56 -53.23
CA LEU A 24 3.12 -40.04 -52.92
C LEU A 24 3.09 -40.79 -51.55
N THR A 25 1.92 -41.35 -51.22
CA THR A 25 1.46 -41.94 -49.95
C THR A 25 2.06 -43.29 -49.52
N ALA A 26 2.13 -43.46 -48.18
CA ALA A 26 1.86 -44.68 -47.38
C ALA A 26 2.82 -45.90 -47.43
N VAL A 27 2.95 -46.59 -46.27
CA VAL A 27 2.73 -48.04 -46.05
C VAL A 27 3.22 -48.48 -44.64
N LEU A 28 2.30 -49.04 -43.83
CA LEU A 28 2.46 -49.86 -42.58
C LEU A 28 3.27 -49.27 -41.38
N SER A 29 3.00 -49.47 -40.07
CA SER A 29 2.08 -50.27 -39.22
C SER A 29 2.75 -51.38 -38.39
N ASN A 30 2.49 -51.36 -37.07
CA ASN A 30 2.75 -52.42 -36.06
C ASN A 30 4.23 -52.78 -35.75
N ALA A 31 4.59 -53.38 -34.61
CA ALA A 31 4.06 -53.43 -33.23
C ALA A 31 5.05 -54.27 -32.37
N MET A 32 5.01 -54.22 -31.03
CA MET A 32 5.47 -55.30 -30.13
C MET A 32 4.88 -55.19 -28.71
N LEU A 33 4.91 -56.30 -27.95
CA LEU A 33 4.28 -56.49 -26.63
C LEU A 33 5.17 -57.37 -25.71
N LYS A 34 5.05 -57.18 -24.37
CA LYS A 34 5.31 -58.18 -23.28
C LYS A 34 6.78 -58.65 -23.07
N ALA A 35 7.19 -59.24 -21.93
CA ALA A 35 6.75 -59.16 -20.52
C ALA A 35 7.71 -59.92 -19.55
N HIS A 36 7.60 -59.62 -18.24
CA HIS A 36 7.91 -60.48 -17.07
C HIS A 36 9.37 -60.78 -16.62
N ALA A 37 9.46 -61.28 -15.36
CA ALA A 37 10.65 -61.57 -14.52
C ALA A 37 10.65 -63.10 -14.16
N PRO A 38 11.27 -63.69 -13.08
CA PRO A 38 12.03 -63.16 -11.92
C PRO A 38 13.30 -63.98 -11.48
N ALA A 39 13.93 -63.67 -10.33
CA ALA A 39 14.54 -64.59 -9.30
C ALA A 39 15.74 -64.00 -8.48
N ARG A 40 16.16 -64.71 -7.41
CA ARG A 40 17.21 -64.43 -6.38
C ARG A 40 17.93 -65.78 -6.02
N PRO A 41 19.00 -65.92 -5.18
CA PRO A 41 19.47 -65.04 -4.08
C PRO A 41 21.02 -64.94 -3.76
N ALA A 42 21.34 -64.12 -2.73
CA ALA A 42 22.49 -64.16 -1.79
C ALA A 42 23.92 -63.77 -2.24
N GLY A 43 24.67 -62.98 -1.42
CA GLY A 43 26.07 -62.59 -1.73
C GLY A 43 26.92 -61.83 -0.67
N ARG A 44 26.37 -60.82 0.05
CA ARG A 44 27.06 -59.93 1.04
C ARG A 44 28.21 -59.00 0.54
N ARG A 45 27.97 -57.67 0.64
CA ARG A 45 28.91 -56.57 1.04
C ARG A 45 30.26 -56.42 0.30
N CYS A 46 30.63 -55.26 -0.25
CA CYS A 46 29.96 -53.96 -0.45
C CYS A 46 30.45 -53.41 -1.81
N GLU A 47 29.61 -52.67 -2.53
CA GLU A 47 29.91 -52.24 -3.91
C GLU A 47 30.19 -50.75 -4.02
N ASP A 48 31.27 -50.41 -4.74
CA ASP A 48 31.49 -49.12 -5.38
C ASP A 48 31.28 -49.26 -6.90
N THR A 49 30.49 -48.37 -7.49
CA THR A 49 30.48 -47.97 -8.92
C THR A 49 30.10 -48.96 -10.06
N ALA A 50 29.11 -48.53 -10.86
CA ALA A 50 28.91 -48.83 -12.30
C ALA A 50 28.43 -50.26 -12.70
N ALA A 51 27.90 -50.55 -13.91
CA ALA A 51 27.74 -49.73 -15.14
C ALA A 51 26.56 -50.17 -16.07
N THR A 52 26.03 -49.20 -16.85
CA THR A 52 25.53 -49.26 -18.26
C THR A 52 24.70 -50.43 -18.84
N GLN A 53 23.61 -50.09 -19.54
CA GLN A 53 23.34 -50.27 -20.99
C GLN A 53 21.92 -49.73 -21.32
N ALA A 54 21.51 -49.28 -22.53
CA ALA A 54 22.13 -48.59 -23.70
C ALA A 54 20.94 -48.04 -24.56
N LEU A 55 20.81 -46.76 -24.95
CA LEU A 55 21.58 -45.93 -25.92
C LEU A 55 21.29 -46.25 -27.40
N PRO A 56 21.25 -45.27 -28.36
CA PRO A 56 22.27 -44.21 -28.64
C PRO A 56 21.91 -42.78 -28.14
N PHE A 57 22.80 -41.79 -27.88
CA PHE A 57 24.03 -41.24 -28.54
C PHE A 57 23.74 -40.45 -29.85
N VAL A 58 24.12 -39.17 -30.12
CA VAL A 58 24.73 -37.97 -29.44
C VAL A 58 24.41 -36.69 -30.29
N LEU A 59 24.85 -35.41 -30.14
CA LEU A 59 25.95 -34.61 -29.48
C LEU A 59 25.38 -33.20 -29.04
N PHE A 60 26.13 -32.16 -28.63
CA PHE A 60 27.14 -31.92 -27.56
C PHE A 60 27.70 -30.44 -27.67
N ILE A 61 28.36 -29.91 -26.62
CA ILE A 61 29.27 -28.70 -26.57
C ILE A 61 28.65 -27.27 -26.55
N ASP A 62 28.70 -26.66 -25.35
CA ASP A 62 29.27 -25.36 -24.90
C ASP A 62 29.06 -23.95 -25.52
N LEU A 63 29.16 -22.97 -24.59
CA LEU A 63 29.68 -21.58 -24.64
C LEU A 63 28.96 -20.42 -25.40
N LEU A 64 28.47 -19.44 -24.59
CA LEU A 64 28.90 -18.01 -24.49
C LEU A 64 29.00 -17.05 -25.72
N VAL A 65 28.62 -15.78 -25.46
CA VAL A 65 28.97 -14.51 -26.16
C VAL A 65 28.26 -14.15 -27.50
N CYS A 66 27.28 -13.23 -27.38
CA CYS A 66 27.15 -11.89 -28.02
C CYS A 66 27.27 -11.66 -29.57
N VAL A 67 26.81 -10.46 -29.98
CA VAL A 67 26.88 -9.81 -31.33
C VAL A 67 25.94 -10.44 -32.40
N ARG A 68 24.79 -9.84 -32.81
CA ARG A 68 24.47 -8.59 -33.57
C ARG A 68 24.44 -8.74 -35.12
N VAL A 69 23.40 -8.13 -35.72
CA VAL A 69 23.38 -7.33 -36.99
C VAL A 69 23.06 -8.01 -38.37
N ILE A 70 21.93 -7.54 -38.97
CA ILE A 70 21.59 -7.36 -40.41
C ILE A 70 21.32 -8.61 -41.32
N GLU A 71 20.44 -8.62 -42.34
CA GLU A 71 19.18 -7.87 -42.72
C GLU A 71 18.58 -8.48 -44.04
N ILE A 72 17.45 -7.95 -44.56
CA ILE A 72 16.90 -8.11 -45.96
C ILE A 72 16.32 -9.51 -46.28
N ALA A 73 15.00 -9.75 -46.51
CA ALA A 73 14.05 -9.32 -47.58
C ALA A 73 14.37 -9.96 -48.98
N MET A 74 13.48 -10.23 -49.96
CA MET A 74 12.10 -9.81 -50.36
C MET A 74 11.38 -11.03 -51.05
N ASN A 75 10.07 -11.32 -50.90
CA ASN A 75 8.82 -10.71 -51.46
C ASN A 75 8.35 -11.26 -52.85
N THR A 76 7.13 -10.87 -53.29
CA THR A 76 6.38 -11.18 -54.54
C THR A 76 5.53 -12.48 -54.50
N CYS A 77 4.38 -12.64 -55.19
CA CYS A 77 3.63 -11.85 -56.21
C CYS A 77 2.13 -12.33 -56.24
N SER A 78 1.12 -11.84 -56.97
CA SER A 78 0.91 -10.76 -57.98
C SER A 78 -0.61 -10.55 -58.28
N LYS A 79 -0.97 -9.48 -59.05
CA LYS A 79 -2.16 -9.35 -59.97
C LYS A 79 -3.61 -9.31 -59.40
N VAL A 80 -4.65 -8.75 -60.07
CA VAL A 80 -4.81 -7.65 -61.10
C VAL A 80 -6.32 -7.27 -61.27
N SER A 81 -6.63 -6.24 -62.09
CA SER A 81 -7.90 -5.99 -62.86
C SER A 81 -8.91 -4.88 -62.45
N GLN A 82 -9.08 -3.89 -63.38
CA GLN A 82 -10.35 -3.34 -63.98
C GLN A 82 -11.44 -2.59 -63.14
N THR A 83 -12.28 -1.65 -63.63
CA THR A 83 -12.30 -0.65 -64.78
C THR A 83 -13.45 0.40 -64.62
N SER A 84 -13.38 1.53 -65.35
CA SER A 84 -14.48 2.42 -65.90
C SER A 84 -15.66 2.89 -65.01
N ASP A 85 -15.91 4.18 -64.69
CA ASP A 85 -16.30 5.38 -65.51
C ASP A 85 -17.56 5.21 -66.42
N PRO A 86 -18.35 6.28 -66.79
CA PRO A 86 -18.33 7.72 -66.40
C PRO A 86 -19.73 8.48 -66.34
N VAL A 87 -19.70 9.83 -66.24
CA VAL A 87 -20.71 10.88 -66.63
C VAL A 87 -21.95 11.21 -65.74
N GLY A 88 -22.23 12.52 -65.53
CA GLY A 88 -23.54 13.10 -65.12
C GLY A 88 -23.52 14.58 -64.67
N GLU A 89 -24.34 15.46 -65.26
CA GLU A 89 -24.38 16.94 -65.05
C GLU A 89 -25.22 17.37 -63.78
N LEU A 90 -25.44 18.63 -63.34
CA LEU A 90 -25.64 19.93 -64.04
C LEU A 90 -25.62 21.16 -63.05
N VAL A 91 -25.01 22.31 -63.43
CA VAL A 91 -25.36 23.78 -63.22
C VAL A 91 -25.91 24.32 -61.85
N THR A 92 -25.65 25.55 -61.31
CA THR A 92 -24.68 26.69 -61.44
C THR A 92 -24.96 27.75 -60.31
N PHE A 93 -24.09 28.79 -60.14
CA PHE A 93 -24.04 29.93 -59.17
C PHE A 93 -23.17 29.65 -57.92
N ILE A 94 -21.95 30.20 -57.71
CA ILE A 94 -21.33 31.55 -57.93
C ILE A 94 -22.13 32.64 -57.19
N ILE A 95 -21.62 33.58 -56.34
CA ILE A 95 -20.32 34.26 -56.07
C ILE A 95 -20.19 34.39 -54.51
N GLY A 96 -19.06 34.61 -53.80
CA GLY A 96 -17.64 34.90 -54.09
C GLY A 96 -16.80 34.97 -52.78
N ARG A 97 -15.64 35.65 -52.78
CA ARG A 97 -14.56 35.46 -51.76
C ARG A 97 -13.67 36.72 -51.65
N TRP A 98 -13.21 37.15 -50.44
CA TRP A 98 -11.84 37.65 -50.07
C TRP A 98 -11.73 38.47 -48.72
N PRO A 99 -10.51 38.66 -48.13
CA PRO A 99 -10.18 39.45 -46.90
C PRO A 99 -9.30 40.73 -47.21
N PRO A 100 -8.43 41.38 -46.36
CA PRO A 100 -8.05 41.23 -44.92
C PRO A 100 -7.70 42.50 -44.03
N ARG A 101 -7.60 42.30 -42.69
CA ARG A 101 -6.63 42.86 -41.68
C ARG A 101 -6.31 44.39 -41.45
N LEU A 102 -6.41 44.78 -40.15
CA LEU A 102 -5.47 45.60 -39.28
C LEU A 102 -5.38 47.16 -39.29
N VAL A 103 -4.80 47.71 -38.18
CA VAL A 103 -4.25 49.08 -37.87
C VAL A 103 -5.14 50.03 -36.99
N ARG A 104 -4.64 51.04 -36.19
CA ARG A 104 -3.72 51.09 -35.00
C ARG A 104 -3.71 52.52 -34.31
N TRP A 105 -3.29 52.61 -33.03
CA TRP A 105 -2.66 53.75 -32.26
C TRP A 105 -3.47 54.95 -31.65
N THR A 106 -3.16 55.32 -30.39
CA THR A 106 -2.58 56.64 -29.91
C THR A 106 -2.25 56.62 -28.39
N VAL A 107 -1.64 57.69 -27.81
CA VAL A 107 -0.93 57.72 -26.48
C VAL A 107 -1.01 59.10 -25.76
N THR A 108 -1.00 59.18 -24.42
CA THR A 108 -0.69 60.37 -23.54
C THR A 108 -0.36 59.90 -22.09
N VAL A 109 0.19 60.74 -21.18
CA VAL A 109 0.92 60.35 -19.92
C VAL A 109 0.90 61.43 -18.78
N LEU A 110 1.36 61.11 -17.54
CA LEU A 110 1.81 61.95 -16.35
C LEU A 110 1.02 62.01 -14.99
N LEU A 111 1.58 61.33 -13.96
CA LEU A 111 1.94 61.64 -12.54
C LEU A 111 1.28 62.71 -11.57
N ILE A 112 1.54 62.45 -10.25
CA ILE A 112 1.64 63.33 -9.03
C ILE A 112 0.49 63.37 -7.96
N VAL A 113 0.64 62.51 -6.92
CA VAL A 113 0.77 62.75 -5.44
C VAL A 113 -0.01 63.85 -4.65
N ALA A 114 -0.54 63.42 -3.47
CA ALA A 114 -0.76 64.10 -2.16
C ALA A 114 -2.12 64.73 -1.70
N VAL A 115 -2.64 64.14 -0.61
CA VAL A 115 -3.14 64.73 0.68
C VAL A 115 -4.00 66.01 0.69
N ILE A 116 -5.20 65.92 1.32
CA ILE A 116 -5.71 66.82 2.40
C ILE A 116 -7.12 66.38 2.90
N THR A 117 -7.35 66.41 4.21
CA THR A 117 -8.65 66.30 4.95
C THR A 117 -8.92 67.69 5.62
N PRO A 118 -9.99 68.03 6.38
CA PRO A 118 -10.96 67.19 7.13
C PRO A 118 -12.40 67.81 7.30
N THR A 119 -13.08 67.49 8.42
CA THR A 119 -14.12 68.28 9.17
C THR A 119 -15.55 68.44 8.57
N SER A 120 -16.65 68.54 9.35
CA SER A 120 -16.86 68.39 10.82
C SER A 120 -18.36 68.33 11.21
N ASP A 121 -18.68 67.61 12.30
CA ASP A 121 -19.70 67.87 13.37
C ASP A 121 -21.20 68.13 13.01
N SER A 122 -22.20 67.78 13.85
CA SER A 122 -22.30 68.15 15.27
C SER A 122 -23.48 67.51 16.06
N THR A 123 -23.31 67.37 17.39
CA THR A 123 -24.31 67.48 18.51
C THR A 123 -25.59 66.59 18.56
N ASN A 124 -25.89 65.79 19.62
CA ASN A 124 -26.29 66.10 21.04
C ASN A 124 -27.80 66.55 21.20
N VAL A 125 -28.63 66.22 22.23
CA VAL A 125 -28.45 65.54 23.55
C VAL A 125 -29.78 65.20 24.34
N ARG A 126 -29.87 64.04 25.06
CA ARG A 126 -30.69 63.73 26.31
C ARG A 126 -32.27 63.76 26.26
N ARG A 127 -33.12 63.26 27.22
CA ARG A 127 -33.02 62.54 28.55
C ARG A 127 -34.37 61.92 29.07
N ARG A 128 -34.29 60.95 30.04
CA ARG A 128 -35.25 60.60 31.17
C ARG A 128 -36.61 59.88 30.82
N LEU A 129 -37.31 59.10 31.68
CA LEU A 129 -37.06 58.38 32.98
C LEU A 129 -38.18 57.37 33.41
N ARG A 130 -37.83 56.43 34.33
CA ARG A 130 -38.62 55.80 35.45
C ARG A 130 -39.34 54.42 35.33
N LYS A 131 -39.62 53.87 36.54
CA LYS A 131 -39.95 52.49 37.06
C LYS A 131 -41.19 52.59 38.02
N PRO A 132 -41.72 51.56 38.76
CA PRO A 132 -41.20 50.22 39.17
C PRO A 132 -42.08 49.04 38.65
N SER A 133 -42.65 47.99 39.32
CA SER A 133 -42.73 47.37 40.69
C SER A 133 -43.50 46.01 40.59
N LYS A 134 -43.66 45.09 41.58
CA LYS A 134 -42.87 44.51 42.72
C LYS A 134 -43.78 43.47 43.46
N VAL A 135 -43.24 42.46 44.18
CA VAL A 135 -43.93 41.52 45.16
C VAL A 135 -44.74 40.37 44.50
N SER A 136 -45.16 39.28 45.17
CA SER A 136 -44.42 38.05 45.62
C SER A 136 -45.44 36.85 45.68
N THR A 137 -45.32 35.66 46.31
CA THR A 137 -44.50 35.10 47.43
C THR A 137 -44.52 33.54 47.49
N SER A 138 -43.50 32.93 48.09
CA SER A 138 -43.43 31.62 48.83
C SER A 138 -44.25 30.37 48.42
N ALA A 139 -43.56 29.29 48.01
CA ALA A 139 -43.65 27.93 48.57
C ALA A 139 -42.51 27.02 48.05
N SER A 140 -42.25 25.86 48.70
CA SER A 140 -41.29 24.82 48.30
C SER A 140 -41.97 23.74 47.41
N THR A 141 -41.34 22.71 46.81
CA THR A 141 -40.15 21.92 47.22
C THR A 141 -39.52 21.13 46.06
N SER A 142 -38.23 20.78 46.18
CA SER A 142 -37.53 19.59 45.62
C SER A 142 -37.51 19.23 44.12
N ILE A 143 -36.27 19.19 43.60
CA ILE A 143 -35.68 18.16 42.71
C ILE A 143 -35.89 18.26 41.17
N SER A 144 -34.73 18.39 40.52
CA SER A 144 -34.34 18.26 39.10
C SER A 144 -35.35 17.83 38.03
N ARG A 145 -35.41 18.64 36.96
CA ARG A 145 -35.35 18.15 35.56
C ARG A 145 -34.40 19.02 34.74
N SER A 146 -33.72 18.40 33.79
CA SER A 146 -32.72 19.02 32.93
C SER A 146 -32.99 18.73 31.46
N THR A 147 -33.45 19.73 30.71
CA THR A 147 -33.27 19.84 29.26
C THR A 147 -33.46 21.29 28.85
N ASP A 148 -32.44 21.86 28.21
CA ASP A 148 -32.57 22.48 26.88
C ASP A 148 -31.23 23.12 26.47
N GLN A 149 -30.65 22.65 25.38
CA GLN A 149 -29.55 23.31 24.68
C GLN A 149 -29.88 23.39 23.19
N MET A 150 -30.43 24.52 22.76
CA MET A 150 -30.31 24.92 21.36
C MET A 150 -28.90 25.46 21.12
N ILE A 151 -28.12 24.78 20.26
CA ILE A 151 -26.83 25.28 19.80
C ILE A 151 -27.06 26.06 18.50
N SER A 152 -26.62 27.31 18.49
CA SER A 152 -26.48 28.12 17.27
C SER A 152 -25.01 28.54 17.12
N ALA A 153 -24.50 28.53 15.89
CA ALA A 153 -23.06 28.56 15.64
C ALA A 153 -22.50 29.98 15.49
N SER A 154 -21.33 30.25 16.07
CA SER A 154 -20.24 30.98 15.40
C SER A 154 -18.92 30.98 16.17
N VAL A 155 -17.87 30.55 15.46
CA VAL A 155 -16.48 31.06 15.44
C VAL A 155 -16.04 31.97 16.59
N ASN A 156 -14.98 31.59 17.30
CA ASN A 156 -14.14 32.57 18.01
C ASN A 156 -12.64 32.22 17.99
N ARG A 157 -11.80 33.25 17.83
CA ARG A 157 -10.34 33.17 17.64
C ARG A 157 -9.65 33.84 18.83
N PRO A 158 -8.92 33.12 19.71
CA PRO A 158 -8.36 33.71 20.92
C PRO A 158 -7.36 34.84 20.63
N LYS A 159 -7.60 36.02 21.20
CA LYS A 159 -6.62 37.12 21.28
C LYS A 159 -5.85 37.03 22.60
N ILE A 160 -4.52 37.16 22.51
CA ILE A 160 -3.63 37.25 23.67
C ILE A 160 -3.93 38.54 24.46
N ARG A 161 -3.94 38.43 25.80
CA ARG A 161 -3.84 39.55 26.75
C ARG A 161 -2.61 39.32 27.63
N GLY A 162 -1.87 40.38 27.96
CA GLY A 162 -0.75 40.33 28.89
C GLY A 162 -0.42 41.70 29.50
N ARG A 163 0.28 41.72 30.63
CA ARG A 163 0.92 42.85 31.34
C ARG A 163 1.48 42.35 32.69
N PRO A 164 2.35 43.11 33.42
CA PRO A 164 2.98 44.39 33.10
C PRO A 164 4.53 44.36 33.15
N ILE A 165 5.17 45.54 33.23
CA ILE A 165 6.61 45.82 32.99
C ILE A 165 7.21 46.55 34.21
N LEU A 166 8.51 46.37 34.49
CA LEU A 166 9.49 47.36 35.04
C LEU A 166 10.91 46.70 34.97
N ALA A 167 12.06 47.37 34.80
CA ALA A 167 12.35 48.80 34.58
C ALA A 167 13.67 49.02 33.76
N SER A 168 13.83 50.25 33.25
CA SER A 168 14.98 50.84 32.54
C SER A 168 16.35 50.72 33.26
N ARG A 169 17.53 50.96 32.65
CA ARG A 169 17.91 51.74 31.44
C ARG A 169 19.15 51.05 30.74
N LYS A 170 20.07 51.62 29.93
CA LYS A 170 20.49 53.01 29.60
C LYS A 170 21.11 53.10 28.17
N SER A 171 21.70 54.26 27.86
CA SER A 171 22.46 54.73 26.68
C SER A 171 23.97 54.37 26.75
N THR A 172 24.79 54.41 25.70
CA THR A 172 24.81 55.22 24.44
C THR A 172 25.17 54.36 23.20
N ALA A 173 24.53 54.49 22.03
CA ALA A 173 24.78 55.45 20.92
C ALA A 173 26.23 55.41 20.37
N ALA A 174 26.50 55.42 19.05
CA ALA A 174 25.72 56.01 17.93
C ALA A 174 25.46 55.08 16.71
N LEU A 175 25.07 55.67 15.56
CA LEU A 175 24.51 55.04 14.36
C LEU A 175 25.59 54.53 13.37
N ASP A 176 25.22 53.56 12.52
CA ASP A 176 24.94 53.86 11.10
C ASP A 176 23.93 52.86 10.49
N ASN A 177 23.33 53.20 9.34
CA ASN A 177 22.34 52.39 8.62
C ASN A 177 22.92 51.85 7.29
N SER A 178 23.08 50.53 7.19
CA SER A 178 23.15 49.84 5.89
C SER A 178 22.19 48.66 5.86
N VAL A 179 21.53 48.45 4.72
CA VAL A 179 20.51 47.41 4.57
C VAL A 179 21.18 46.05 4.45
N SER A 180 20.90 45.16 5.39
CA SER A 180 21.18 43.74 5.30
C SER A 180 19.88 42.95 5.37
N THR A 181 19.61 42.17 4.33
CA THR A 181 18.63 41.08 4.33
C THR A 181 19.38 39.76 4.52
N ASP A 182 18.73 38.80 5.21
CA ASP A 182 19.16 37.42 5.47
C ASP A 182 19.96 37.11 6.77
N GLU A 183 19.28 37.15 7.92
CA GLU A 183 19.69 36.44 9.15
C GLU A 183 18.56 35.55 9.74
N HIS A 184 17.78 34.87 8.89
CA HIS A 184 16.70 33.96 9.33
C HIS A 184 16.77 32.55 8.69
N LYS A 185 17.95 31.93 8.71
CA LYS A 185 18.11 30.46 8.55
C LYS A 185 19.25 29.90 9.42
N ASN A 186 19.10 28.62 9.77
CA ASN A 186 20.06 27.73 10.44
C ASN A 186 20.46 28.07 11.90
N LYS A 187 19.77 27.43 12.87
CA LYS A 187 20.20 27.41 14.31
C LYS A 187 20.89 26.10 14.73
N ASP A 188 20.89 25.07 13.88
CA ASP A 188 21.28 23.70 14.25
C ASP A 188 22.62 23.24 13.64
N GLY A 189 23.07 23.93 12.59
CA GLY A 189 24.35 23.70 11.89
C GLY A 189 24.30 22.59 10.84
N TYR A 190 25.42 22.39 10.14
CA TYR A 190 25.58 21.36 9.11
C TYR A 190 25.40 19.95 9.68
N LYS A 191 24.76 19.06 8.92
CA LYS A 191 24.60 17.65 9.32
C LYS A 191 25.88 16.85 9.06
N ILE A 192 26.08 15.82 9.89
CA ILE A 192 26.97 14.69 9.64
C ILE A 192 26.12 13.43 9.83
N VAL A 193 25.97 12.65 8.76
CA VAL A 193 25.05 11.52 8.64
C VAL A 193 25.88 10.26 8.38
N CYS A 194 26.03 9.41 9.39
CA CYS A 194 26.94 8.26 9.33
C CYS A 194 26.17 6.96 9.11
N TYR A 195 26.43 6.23 8.03
CA TYR A 195 25.90 4.87 7.88
C TYR A 195 26.71 3.91 8.75
N TYR A 196 26.02 3.08 9.52
CA TYR A 196 26.54 1.95 10.29
C TYR A 196 26.07 0.65 9.64
N THR A 197 27.00 -0.24 9.28
CA THR A 197 26.65 -1.52 8.64
C THR A 197 26.62 -2.66 9.67
N ASN A 198 25.53 -3.43 9.74
CA ASN A 198 25.42 -4.52 10.74
C ASN A 198 26.47 -5.62 10.49
N TRP A 199 26.76 -5.94 9.23
CA TRP A 199 27.76 -6.93 8.85
C TRP A 199 29.20 -6.58 9.26
N SER A 200 29.49 -5.34 9.70
CA SER A 200 30.78 -4.96 10.27
C SER A 200 31.19 -5.82 11.47
N GLN A 201 30.21 -6.38 12.20
CA GLN A 201 30.43 -7.25 13.36
C GLN A 201 31.18 -8.55 13.02
N TYR A 202 31.15 -8.97 11.74
CA TYR A 202 31.74 -10.21 11.25
C TYR A 202 33.16 -10.06 10.68
N ARG A 203 33.67 -8.82 10.54
CA ARG A 203 35.07 -8.60 10.15
C ARG A 203 36.02 -9.08 11.25
N THR A 204 37.26 -9.36 10.86
CA THR A 204 38.30 -9.99 11.71
C THR A 204 39.42 -9.02 12.07
N LYS A 205 40.11 -9.27 13.19
CA LYS A 205 41.20 -8.44 13.73
C LYS A 205 40.78 -6.95 13.81
N ILE A 206 41.61 -6.02 13.33
CA ILE A 206 41.39 -4.56 13.36
C ILE A 206 40.16 -4.10 12.59
N GLY A 207 39.66 -4.88 11.63
CA GLY A 207 38.44 -4.52 10.89
C GLY A 207 37.15 -4.79 11.67
N LYS A 208 37.20 -5.49 12.81
CA LYS A 208 36.01 -5.85 13.58
C LYS A 208 35.41 -4.62 14.28
N TYR A 209 34.15 -4.34 14.01
CA TYR A 209 33.49 -3.11 14.47
C TYR A 209 32.11 -3.37 15.07
N VAL A 210 31.77 -2.71 16.18
CA VAL A 210 30.48 -2.82 16.88
C VAL A 210 29.91 -1.44 17.29
N PRO A 211 28.61 -1.33 17.62
CA PRO A 211 27.98 -0.04 17.96
C PRO A 211 28.67 0.76 19.08
N GLU A 212 29.32 0.10 20.03
CA GLU A 212 30.04 0.73 21.14
C GLU A 212 31.36 1.42 20.74
N ASP A 213 31.89 1.14 19.54
CA ASP A 213 33.05 1.84 19.00
C ASP A 213 32.70 3.27 18.55
N ILE A 214 31.42 3.56 18.28
CA ILE A 214 30.92 4.87 17.83
C ILE A 214 30.98 5.87 18.98
N GLN A 215 31.77 6.95 18.80
CA GLN A 215 31.72 8.10 19.71
C GLN A 215 30.36 8.81 19.58
N PRO A 216 29.55 8.94 20.65
CA PRO A 216 28.17 9.45 20.56
C PRO A 216 28.02 10.88 20.01
N ASP A 217 29.08 11.68 20.05
CA ASP A 217 29.17 13.06 19.58
C ASP A 217 29.89 13.20 18.22
N LEU A 218 30.27 12.10 17.57
CA LEU A 218 30.90 12.11 16.24
C LEU A 218 29.93 12.56 15.14
N CYS A 219 28.73 11.95 15.14
CA CYS A 219 27.73 12.09 14.10
C CYS A 219 26.49 12.82 14.64
N THR A 220 25.79 13.57 13.77
CA THR A 220 24.49 14.18 14.13
C THR A 220 23.33 13.19 13.92
N HIS A 221 23.47 12.33 12.91
CA HIS A 221 22.54 11.26 12.57
C HIS A 221 23.36 9.99 12.34
N ILE A 222 22.87 8.84 12.81
CA ILE A 222 23.35 7.51 12.43
C ILE A 222 22.23 6.83 11.65
N ILE A 223 22.57 6.22 10.51
CA ILE A 223 21.63 5.43 9.72
C ILE A 223 22.08 3.97 9.76
N PHE A 224 21.19 3.09 10.21
CA PHE A 224 21.44 1.65 10.32
C PHE A 224 21.23 0.98 8.95
N ALA A 225 22.31 0.48 8.37
CA ALA A 225 22.32 -0.31 7.14
C ALA A 225 22.37 -1.81 7.49
N PHE A 226 21.30 -2.60 7.30
CA PHE A 226 19.97 -2.23 6.82
C PHE A 226 18.87 -2.97 7.60
N GLY A 227 17.62 -2.53 7.45
CA GLY A 227 16.44 -3.37 7.58
C GLY A 227 16.10 -4.06 6.25
N TRP A 228 15.06 -4.88 6.25
CA TRP A 228 14.70 -5.72 5.10
C TRP A 228 13.19 -5.71 4.81
N LEU A 229 12.76 -6.47 3.80
CA LEU A 229 11.35 -6.58 3.40
C LEU A 229 10.95 -8.06 3.26
N LYS A 230 10.10 -8.53 4.17
CA LYS A 230 9.53 -9.88 4.18
C LYS A 230 8.00 -9.78 4.09
N LYS A 231 7.40 -10.50 3.13
CA LYS A 231 5.95 -10.44 2.81
C LYS A 231 5.38 -9.01 2.66
N GLY A 232 6.16 -8.09 2.07
CA GLY A 232 5.77 -6.68 1.85
C GLY A 232 5.80 -5.78 3.08
N LYS A 233 6.16 -6.30 4.26
CA LYS A 233 6.29 -5.56 5.52
C LYS A 233 7.78 -5.32 5.86
N LEU A 234 8.09 -4.21 6.54
CA LEU A 234 9.44 -3.92 7.06
C LEU A 234 9.82 -4.99 8.09
N SER A 235 11.04 -5.53 7.98
CA SER A 235 11.56 -6.56 8.89
C SER A 235 13.02 -6.29 9.25
N SER A 236 13.55 -7.08 10.17
CA SER A 236 15.00 -7.15 10.41
C SER A 236 15.74 -7.70 9.19
N PHE A 237 17.03 -7.41 9.07
CA PHE A 237 17.92 -8.10 8.13
C PHE A 237 18.40 -9.42 8.73
N GLU A 238 18.94 -9.40 9.95
CA GLU A 238 19.36 -10.61 10.68
C GLU A 238 18.78 -10.68 12.11
N SER A 239 18.88 -11.85 12.73
CA SER A 239 18.19 -12.15 14.00
C SER A 239 18.83 -11.53 15.24
N ASN A 240 20.09 -11.13 15.12
CA ASN A 240 20.93 -10.47 16.13
C ASN A 240 20.94 -8.93 16.02
N ASP A 241 20.28 -8.35 15.02
CA ASP A 241 19.89 -6.93 15.06
C ASP A 241 18.84 -6.69 16.17
N GLU A 242 17.93 -7.67 16.33
CA GLU A 242 16.84 -7.68 17.31
C GLU A 242 17.31 -8.09 18.71
N THR A 243 16.72 -7.51 19.76
CA THR A 243 16.90 -7.96 21.15
C THR A 243 16.00 -9.16 21.43
N LYS A 244 16.61 -10.31 21.78
CA LYS A 244 15.91 -11.57 22.10
C LYS A 244 16.63 -12.32 23.22
N ASP A 245 15.89 -13.14 23.97
CA ASP A 245 16.44 -14.11 24.93
C ASP A 245 17.43 -13.52 25.95
N GLY A 246 17.17 -12.28 26.39
CA GLY A 246 18.03 -11.51 27.30
C GLY A 246 19.29 -10.91 26.66
N LYS A 247 19.57 -11.20 25.39
CA LYS A 247 20.71 -10.66 24.62
C LYS A 247 20.29 -9.41 23.85
N THR A 248 20.94 -8.29 24.14
CA THR A 248 20.71 -7.01 23.44
C THR A 248 21.20 -7.06 21.99
N GLY A 249 20.30 -6.77 21.04
CA GLY A 249 20.59 -6.71 19.62
C GLY A 249 21.27 -5.40 19.18
N LEU A 250 21.72 -5.35 17.92
CA LEU A 250 22.39 -4.17 17.38
C LEU A 250 21.51 -2.91 17.35
N TYR A 251 20.19 -3.03 17.13
CA TYR A 251 19.28 -1.88 17.12
C TYR A 251 19.28 -1.15 18.47
N ASP A 252 19.17 -1.88 19.59
CA ASP A 252 19.18 -1.29 20.94
C ASP A 252 20.55 -0.72 21.30
N ARG A 253 21.64 -1.34 20.83
CA ARG A 253 23.02 -0.87 21.08
C ARG A 253 23.32 0.44 20.36
N ILE A 254 22.91 0.58 19.09
CA ILE A 254 22.97 1.84 18.35
C ILE A 254 22.07 2.90 19.00
N ASN A 255 20.84 2.56 19.40
CA ASN A 255 19.93 3.50 20.04
C ASN A 255 20.37 3.91 21.46
N ALA A 256 21.17 3.10 22.16
CA ALA A 256 21.73 3.43 23.47
C ALA A 256 22.71 4.62 23.43
N LEU A 257 23.35 4.89 22.28
CA LEU A 257 24.23 6.07 22.10
C LEU A 257 23.49 7.39 22.37
N LYS A 258 22.17 7.44 22.14
CA LYS A 258 21.30 8.60 22.43
C LYS A 258 21.21 8.92 23.94
N LYS A 259 21.61 8.01 24.84
CA LYS A 259 21.76 8.27 26.28
C LYS A 259 22.94 9.21 26.58
N ALA A 260 24.02 9.11 25.81
CA ALA A 260 25.20 9.96 25.93
C ALA A 260 25.07 11.24 25.11
N ASN A 261 24.44 11.18 23.93
CA ASN A 261 24.09 12.35 23.12
C ASN A 261 22.57 12.43 22.84
N PRO A 262 21.78 13.11 23.69
CA PRO A 262 20.33 13.26 23.49
C PRO A 262 19.91 14.06 22.24
N LYS A 263 20.86 14.62 21.48
CA LYS A 263 20.60 15.29 20.19
C LYS A 263 20.80 14.37 18.98
N LEU A 264 21.49 13.23 19.16
CA LEU A 264 21.71 12.22 18.13
C LEU A 264 20.37 11.68 17.62
N LYS A 265 20.27 11.52 16.30
CA LYS A 265 19.13 10.88 15.62
C LYS A 265 19.54 9.56 15.01
N THR A 266 18.72 8.53 15.21
CA THR A 266 18.93 7.21 14.60
C THR A 266 17.84 6.96 13.56
N LEU A 267 18.22 6.56 12.36
CA LEU A 267 17.29 6.09 11.33
C LEU A 267 17.60 4.65 10.96
N LEU A 268 16.61 3.91 10.49
CA LEU A 268 16.80 2.62 9.83
C LEU A 268 16.77 2.87 8.32
N ALA A 269 17.79 2.39 7.58
CA ALA A 269 17.71 2.34 6.13
C ALA A 269 17.06 1.02 5.69
N ILE A 270 16.23 1.08 4.66
CA ILE A 270 15.78 -0.10 3.91
C ILE A 270 16.31 -0.01 2.49
N GLY A 271 16.89 -1.11 2.00
CA GLY A 271 17.37 -1.22 0.63
C GLY A 271 18.86 -1.52 0.54
N GLY A 272 19.57 -0.73 -0.28
CA GLY A 272 20.95 -0.95 -0.67
C GLY A 272 21.12 -2.06 -1.71
N TRP A 273 22.28 -2.08 -2.36
CA TRP A 273 22.62 -2.98 -3.48
C TRP A 273 22.09 -4.42 -3.38
N SER A 274 22.31 -5.10 -2.24
CA SER A 274 21.93 -6.51 -2.03
C SER A 274 20.40 -6.74 -1.95
N PHE A 275 19.60 -5.71 -1.68
CA PHE A 275 18.13 -5.77 -1.68
C PHE A 275 17.56 -5.79 -3.11
N GLY A 276 18.30 -5.21 -4.07
CA GLY A 276 17.91 -5.09 -5.47
C GLY A 276 16.68 -4.20 -5.71
N THR A 277 16.14 -4.23 -6.93
CA THR A 277 15.02 -3.35 -7.33
C THR A 277 13.63 -4.01 -7.27
N GLN A 278 13.55 -5.34 -7.34
CA GLN A 278 12.26 -6.03 -7.54
C GLN A 278 11.32 -5.88 -6.34
N LYS A 279 11.84 -6.03 -5.11
CA LYS A 279 11.08 -5.81 -3.86
C LYS A 279 10.49 -4.40 -3.77
N PHE A 280 11.25 -3.37 -4.19
CA PHE A 280 10.77 -1.99 -4.25
C PHE A 280 9.73 -1.77 -5.37
N LYS A 281 9.89 -2.41 -6.53
CA LYS A 281 8.89 -2.37 -7.61
C LYS A 281 7.54 -2.90 -7.13
N GLU A 282 7.54 -4.08 -6.51
CA GLU A 282 6.35 -4.74 -5.98
C GLU A 282 5.68 -3.91 -4.87
N MET A 283 6.45 -3.49 -3.87
CA MET A 283 5.95 -2.67 -2.76
C MET A 283 5.42 -1.30 -3.22
N SER A 284 6.06 -0.66 -4.20
CA SER A 284 5.61 0.66 -4.68
C SER A 284 4.44 0.62 -5.68
N ALA A 285 4.18 -0.53 -6.33
CA ALA A 285 3.28 -0.66 -7.48
C ALA A 285 1.80 -0.35 -7.22
N THR A 286 1.27 -0.60 -6.02
CA THR A 286 -0.15 -0.37 -5.68
C THR A 286 -0.26 0.46 -4.40
N ARG A 287 -1.39 1.15 -4.21
CA ARG A 287 -1.66 1.87 -2.95
C ARG A 287 -1.70 0.90 -1.78
N TYR A 288 -2.35 -0.26 -1.94
CA TYR A 288 -2.34 -1.32 -0.95
C TYR A 288 -0.91 -1.70 -0.53
N ALA A 289 -0.04 -2.11 -1.45
CA ALA A 289 1.30 -2.59 -1.13
C ALA A 289 2.17 -1.51 -0.45
N ARG A 290 2.06 -0.24 -0.89
CA ARG A 290 2.75 0.88 -0.22
C ARG A 290 2.27 1.09 1.20
N GLN A 291 0.96 1.04 1.42
CA GLN A 291 0.38 1.27 2.74
C GLN A 291 0.64 0.07 3.67
N THR A 292 0.59 -1.18 3.20
CA THR A 292 1.06 -2.37 3.94
C THR A 292 2.49 -2.18 4.44
N PHE A 293 3.38 -1.65 3.60
CA PHE A 293 4.73 -1.28 4.02
C PHE A 293 4.73 -0.15 5.05
N ILE A 294 4.03 0.97 4.81
CA ILE A 294 3.96 2.14 5.71
C ILE A 294 3.46 1.77 7.12
N TYR A 295 2.34 1.05 7.23
CA TYR A 295 1.76 0.63 8.52
C TYR A 295 2.56 -0.46 9.22
N SER A 296 3.43 -1.19 8.51
CA SER A 296 4.45 -2.02 9.16
C SER A 296 5.66 -1.21 9.64
N ALA A 297 6.09 -0.21 8.86
CA ALA A 297 7.31 0.55 9.14
C ALA A 297 7.16 1.44 10.38
N ILE A 298 6.02 2.11 10.54
CA ILE A 298 5.77 3.03 11.66
C ILE A 298 5.91 2.35 13.04
N PRO A 299 5.19 1.27 13.38
CA PRO A 299 5.39 0.56 14.65
C PRO A 299 6.80 -0.04 14.73
N TYR A 300 7.30 -0.70 13.67
CA TYR A 300 8.64 -1.32 13.67
C TYR A 300 9.75 -0.34 14.09
N LEU A 301 9.69 0.91 13.59
CA LEU A 301 10.58 2.01 13.96
C LEU A 301 10.34 2.53 15.38
N ARG A 302 9.08 2.72 15.78
CA ARG A 302 8.72 3.29 17.10
C ARG A 302 9.04 2.33 18.25
N ASP A 303 8.82 1.04 18.06
CA ASP A 303 9.09 -0.01 19.05
C ASP A 303 10.61 -0.14 19.30
N ARG A 304 11.41 0.01 18.24
CA ARG A 304 12.89 0.05 18.27
C ARG A 304 13.47 1.44 18.54
N ASN A 305 12.64 2.39 18.96
CA ASN A 305 13.04 3.75 19.35
C ASN A 305 13.84 4.51 18.25
N PHE A 306 13.60 4.23 16.96
CA PHE A 306 14.17 5.00 15.86
C PHE A 306 13.50 6.37 15.70
N ASP A 307 14.27 7.35 15.22
CA ASP A 307 13.82 8.70 14.89
C ASP A 307 13.37 8.87 13.44
N GLY A 308 13.54 7.87 12.56
CA GLY A 308 13.13 7.96 11.16
C GLY A 308 13.51 6.77 10.27
N LEU A 309 13.18 6.91 8.98
CA LEU A 309 13.38 5.91 7.92
C LEU A 309 14.17 6.52 6.75
N ASP A 310 15.14 5.78 6.23
CA ASP A 310 15.89 6.12 5.02
C ASP A 310 15.57 5.12 3.90
N ILE A 311 15.24 5.60 2.70
CA ILE A 311 14.89 4.75 1.55
C ILE A 311 16.06 4.68 0.55
N ASP A 312 16.70 3.52 0.47
CA ASP A 312 17.85 3.27 -0.41
C ASP A 312 17.47 2.32 -1.56
N TRP A 313 16.64 2.81 -2.49
CA TRP A 313 16.29 2.04 -3.70
C TRP A 313 17.34 2.30 -4.79
N GLU A 314 18.14 1.27 -5.08
CA GLU A 314 19.18 1.28 -6.11
C GLU A 314 18.82 0.51 -7.40
N TYR A 315 18.22 1.10 -8.45
CA TYR A 315 17.59 2.42 -8.57
C TYR A 315 16.21 2.29 -9.21
N PRO A 316 15.24 3.18 -8.91
CA PRO A 316 14.01 3.30 -9.69
C PRO A 316 14.33 3.62 -11.16
N LYS A 317 13.65 2.94 -12.09
CA LYS A 317 13.96 3.02 -13.52
C LYS A 317 12.70 2.98 -14.39
N GLY A 318 12.50 4.04 -15.16
CA GLY A 318 11.40 4.16 -16.12
C GLY A 318 10.16 4.84 -15.55
N GLY A 319 9.16 5.01 -16.42
CA GLY A 319 8.04 5.92 -16.19
C GLY A 319 7.09 5.55 -15.05
N ASP A 320 7.09 4.31 -14.57
CA ASP A 320 6.18 3.85 -13.52
C ASP A 320 6.86 3.79 -12.15
N ASP A 321 8.07 3.21 -12.05
CA ASP A 321 8.95 3.34 -10.88
C ASP A 321 9.06 4.80 -10.42
N LYS A 322 9.28 5.73 -11.36
CA LYS A 322 9.43 7.17 -11.08
C LYS A 322 8.18 7.82 -10.48
N LYS A 323 6.98 7.36 -10.84
CA LYS A 323 5.72 7.81 -10.21
C LYS A 323 5.52 7.13 -8.86
N ASN A 324 5.74 5.82 -8.82
CA ASN A 324 5.47 4.97 -7.66
C ASN A 324 6.39 5.30 -6.48
N TYR A 325 7.64 5.67 -6.74
CA TYR A 325 8.58 6.19 -5.75
C TYR A 325 8.12 7.54 -5.17
N VAL A 326 7.62 8.47 -5.99
CA VAL A 326 7.02 9.72 -5.51
C VAL A 326 5.79 9.46 -4.66
N LEU A 327 4.93 8.52 -5.07
CA LEU A 327 3.74 8.12 -4.28
C LEU A 327 4.13 7.47 -2.95
N LEU A 328 5.18 6.64 -2.92
CA LEU A 328 5.72 6.04 -1.71
C LEU A 328 6.25 7.11 -0.73
N LEU A 329 7.11 8.01 -1.20
CA LEU A 329 7.66 9.07 -0.35
C LEU A 329 6.57 10.05 0.13
N LYS A 330 5.59 10.36 -0.73
CA LYS A 330 4.40 11.13 -0.37
C LYS A 330 3.64 10.44 0.77
N GLU A 331 3.24 9.20 0.56
CA GLU A 331 2.37 8.47 1.47
C GLU A 331 3.07 8.14 2.81
N LEU A 332 4.38 7.85 2.80
CA LEU A 332 5.22 7.78 4.01
C LEU A 332 5.20 9.09 4.77
N ARG A 333 5.42 10.22 4.08
CA ARG A 333 5.46 11.54 4.71
C ARG A 333 4.10 11.95 5.29
N GLU A 334 3.01 11.70 4.57
CA GLU A 334 1.65 11.96 5.05
C GLU A 334 1.33 11.13 6.31
N ALA A 335 1.70 9.84 6.32
CA ALA A 335 1.51 8.98 7.49
C ALA A 335 2.39 9.39 8.69
N PHE A 336 3.65 9.78 8.47
CA PHE A 336 4.53 10.27 9.53
C PHE A 336 4.04 11.60 10.14
N GLU A 337 3.54 12.54 9.34
CA GLU A 337 2.94 13.80 9.85
C GLU A 337 1.64 13.54 10.63
N ALA A 338 0.84 12.55 10.23
CA ALA A 338 -0.42 12.20 10.91
C ALA A 338 -0.20 11.40 12.23
N GLU A 339 0.74 10.45 12.24
CA GLU A 339 1.11 9.72 13.46
C GLU A 339 1.65 10.67 14.54
N ALA A 340 2.50 11.63 14.16
CA ALA A 340 3.09 12.60 15.10
C ALA A 340 2.04 13.45 15.82
N GLN A 341 0.94 13.80 15.12
CA GLN A 341 -0.19 14.54 15.69
C GLN A 341 -1.02 13.66 16.65
N GLU A 342 -1.23 12.39 16.28
CA GLU A 342 -1.99 11.41 17.06
C GLU A 342 -1.28 11.08 18.39
N VAL A 343 -0.04 10.57 18.31
CA VAL A 343 0.72 10.07 19.48
C VAL A 343 1.49 11.17 20.22
N LYS A 344 1.50 12.40 19.69
CA LYS A 344 2.15 13.60 20.26
C LYS A 344 3.66 13.44 20.50
N LYS A 345 4.31 12.57 19.72
CA LYS A 345 5.77 12.39 19.67
C LYS A 345 6.37 13.23 18.52
N PRO A 346 7.68 13.54 18.54
CA PRO A 346 8.35 14.11 17.38
C PRO A 346 8.17 13.21 16.14
N ARG A 347 7.83 13.82 15.00
CA ARG A 347 7.64 13.12 13.73
C ARG A 347 8.87 12.31 13.35
N LEU A 348 8.64 11.10 12.80
CA LEU A 348 9.67 10.30 12.14
C LEU A 348 10.27 11.04 10.93
N LEU A 349 11.59 11.17 10.89
CA LEU A 349 12.31 11.70 9.73
C LEU A 349 12.14 10.77 8.52
N LEU A 350 12.04 11.35 7.33
CA LEU A 350 12.04 10.59 6.08
C LEU A 350 13.18 11.08 5.17
N THR A 351 14.09 10.19 4.82
CA THR A 351 15.26 10.48 3.98
C THR A 351 15.41 9.45 2.86
N ALA A 352 16.33 9.68 1.93
CA ALA A 352 16.69 8.70 0.92
C ALA A 352 18.15 8.84 0.49
N ALA A 353 18.79 7.72 0.21
CA ALA A 353 20.01 7.65 -0.58
C ALA A 353 19.69 7.76 -2.08
N VAL A 354 20.50 8.53 -2.81
CA VAL A 354 20.22 8.84 -4.23
C VAL A 354 21.48 8.86 -5.11
N PRO A 355 21.37 8.45 -6.39
CA PRO A 355 22.51 8.32 -7.29
C PRO A 355 23.02 9.66 -7.83
N VAL A 356 24.28 9.62 -8.27
CA VAL A 356 24.97 10.71 -8.97
C VAL A 356 24.95 10.61 -10.49
N GLY A 357 24.77 9.40 -11.04
CA GLY A 357 24.73 9.17 -12.49
C GLY A 357 23.56 9.89 -13.20
N PRO A 358 23.81 10.79 -14.18
CA PRO A 358 22.77 11.62 -14.80
C PRO A 358 21.58 10.84 -15.39
N ASP A 359 21.84 9.69 -16.02
CA ASP A 359 20.78 8.85 -16.59
C ASP A 359 19.92 8.15 -15.53
N ASN A 360 20.49 7.77 -14.38
CA ASN A 360 19.72 7.21 -13.26
C ASN A 360 18.79 8.27 -12.67
N ILE A 361 19.30 9.48 -12.40
CA ILE A 361 18.52 10.61 -11.88
C ILE A 361 17.35 10.93 -12.84
N LYS A 362 17.66 11.10 -14.13
CA LYS A 362 16.69 11.41 -15.19
C LYS A 362 15.60 10.33 -15.34
N SER A 363 16.00 9.06 -15.30
CA SER A 363 15.13 7.89 -15.44
C SER A 363 14.21 7.65 -14.24
N GLY A 364 14.76 7.73 -13.02
CA GLY A 364 14.11 7.30 -11.79
C GLY A 364 13.46 8.38 -10.94
N TYR A 365 13.96 9.62 -10.97
CA TYR A 365 13.67 10.61 -9.93
C TYR A 365 12.93 11.83 -10.47
N ASP A 366 11.76 12.12 -9.92
CA ASP A 366 11.09 13.42 -10.07
C ASP A 366 11.57 14.36 -8.96
N VAL A 367 12.74 14.98 -9.20
CA VAL A 367 13.55 15.64 -8.17
C VAL A 367 12.76 16.68 -7.35
N PRO A 368 11.94 17.58 -7.91
CA PRO A 368 11.15 18.52 -7.12
C PRO A 368 10.11 17.83 -6.21
N ALA A 369 9.45 16.78 -6.69
CA ALA A 369 8.46 16.03 -5.92
C ALA A 369 9.13 15.24 -4.79
N VAL A 370 10.19 14.49 -5.10
CA VAL A 370 11.02 13.76 -4.13
C VAL A 370 11.55 14.71 -3.05
N ALA A 371 12.15 15.84 -3.43
CA ALA A 371 12.71 16.82 -2.51
C ALA A 371 11.66 17.56 -1.67
N SER A 372 10.37 17.49 -2.02
CA SER A 372 9.29 18.07 -1.21
C SER A 372 8.98 17.23 0.05
N TYR A 373 8.93 15.90 -0.09
CA TYR A 373 8.52 14.97 0.97
C TYR A 373 9.66 14.55 1.91
N LEU A 374 10.89 14.44 1.40
CA LEU A 374 12.07 14.10 2.19
C LEU A 374 12.49 15.27 3.10
N ASP A 375 12.99 14.99 4.30
CA ASP A 375 13.59 16.00 5.19
C ASP A 375 15.00 16.38 4.73
N PHE A 376 15.79 15.40 4.28
CA PHE A 376 17.05 15.59 3.57
C PHE A 376 17.35 14.41 2.63
N ILE A 377 18.35 14.59 1.76
CA ILE A 377 18.69 13.72 0.63
C ILE A 377 20.17 13.36 0.74
N ASN A 378 20.49 12.07 0.85
CA ASN A 378 21.85 11.55 0.95
C ASN A 378 22.38 11.27 -0.47
N VAL A 379 23.13 12.21 -1.04
CA VAL A 379 23.70 12.05 -2.38
C VAL A 379 24.90 11.12 -2.30
N MET A 380 24.84 9.96 -2.95
CA MET A 380 25.89 8.95 -2.95
C MET A 380 27.05 9.37 -3.87
N ALA A 381 27.84 10.34 -3.41
CA ALA A 381 28.90 10.98 -4.18
C ALA A 381 30.23 10.20 -4.11
N TYR A 382 30.12 8.91 -4.40
CA TYR A 382 31.17 7.89 -4.47
C TYR A 382 30.74 6.83 -5.49
N ASP A 383 31.58 5.82 -5.75
CA ASP A 383 31.38 4.83 -6.82
C ASP A 383 31.14 5.47 -8.22
N PHE A 384 31.73 6.65 -8.46
CA PHE A 384 31.75 7.26 -9.79
C PHE A 384 32.54 6.41 -10.80
N HIS A 385 33.61 5.76 -10.31
CA HIS A 385 34.52 4.91 -11.08
C HIS A 385 34.93 3.67 -10.26
N GLY A 386 35.25 2.58 -10.96
CA GLY A 386 35.62 1.31 -10.33
C GLY A 386 35.80 0.16 -11.32
N LYS A 387 35.96 -1.06 -10.80
CA LYS A 387 36.30 -2.32 -11.53
C LYS A 387 35.42 -2.72 -12.73
N TRP A 388 34.36 -1.96 -13.02
CA TRP A 388 33.49 -2.11 -14.19
C TRP A 388 33.98 -1.32 -15.42
N GLU A 389 34.90 -0.37 -15.24
CA GLU A 389 35.63 0.32 -16.32
C GLU A 389 36.93 -0.42 -16.69
N ARG A 390 37.58 -0.02 -17.79
CA ARG A 390 38.84 -0.61 -18.27
C ARG A 390 40.06 0.28 -18.01
N GLU A 391 39.83 1.39 -17.33
CA GLU A 391 40.78 2.46 -17.07
C GLU A 391 40.64 2.88 -15.61
N THR A 392 41.75 3.23 -14.95
CA THR A 392 41.71 3.72 -13.57
C THR A 392 40.88 4.99 -13.48
N GLY A 393 39.96 5.05 -12.52
CA GLY A 393 39.16 6.23 -12.22
C GLY A 393 38.99 6.38 -10.72
N HIS A 394 38.84 7.61 -10.24
CA HIS A 394 38.79 7.88 -8.80
C HIS A 394 37.41 7.54 -8.19
N ASN A 395 37.38 7.02 -6.96
CA ASN A 395 36.12 6.66 -6.28
C ASN A 395 35.14 7.85 -6.17
N ALA A 396 35.63 8.96 -5.61
CA ALA A 396 34.86 10.18 -5.33
C ALA A 396 35.60 11.48 -5.69
N PRO A 397 35.94 11.75 -6.95
CA PRO A 397 36.66 12.97 -7.35
C PRO A 397 35.79 14.22 -7.12
N LEU A 398 36.33 15.27 -6.50
CA LEU A 398 35.56 16.50 -6.25
C LEU A 398 35.21 17.20 -7.56
N TYR A 399 36.20 17.32 -8.44
CA TYR A 399 36.07 17.78 -9.82
C TYR A 399 36.58 16.68 -10.77
N ALA A 400 36.06 16.60 -11.99
CA ALA A 400 36.56 15.66 -12.98
C ALA A 400 37.89 16.12 -13.60
N PRO A 401 38.83 15.22 -13.93
CA PRO A 401 40.13 15.58 -14.50
C PRO A 401 40.00 16.09 -15.95
N SER A 402 40.96 16.90 -16.38
CA SER A 402 41.04 17.46 -17.74
C SER A 402 41.14 16.37 -18.81
N SER A 403 41.74 15.23 -18.48
CA SER A 403 41.89 14.04 -19.33
C SER A 403 40.60 13.26 -19.59
N ASP A 404 39.49 13.58 -18.91
CA ASP A 404 38.23 12.88 -19.14
C ASP A 404 37.55 13.26 -20.46
N SER A 405 36.79 12.30 -20.99
CA SER A 405 35.80 12.59 -22.03
C SER A 405 34.69 13.49 -21.49
N GLU A 406 34.07 14.30 -22.35
CA GLU A 406 32.97 15.20 -21.98
C GLU A 406 31.77 14.49 -21.33
N TRP A 407 31.60 13.18 -21.54
CA TRP A 407 30.60 12.39 -20.83
C TRP A 407 31.07 12.00 -19.41
N ARG A 408 32.32 11.55 -19.23
CA ARG A 408 32.88 11.19 -17.91
C ARG A 408 33.07 12.42 -17.01
N LYS A 409 33.27 13.62 -17.57
CA LYS A 409 33.29 14.89 -16.80
C LYS A 409 32.03 15.19 -15.97
N GLN A 410 30.94 14.47 -16.20
CA GLN A 410 29.72 14.53 -15.37
C GLN A 410 29.85 13.71 -14.06
N LEU A 411 30.88 12.88 -13.93
CA LEU A 411 31.10 11.93 -12.83
C LEU A 411 32.04 12.53 -11.78
N SER A 412 31.58 13.61 -11.13
CA SER A 412 32.28 14.24 -10.00
C SER A 412 31.29 14.77 -8.97
N VAL A 413 31.75 14.93 -7.72
CA VAL A 413 30.94 15.41 -6.59
C VAL A 413 30.29 16.76 -6.93
N ASP A 414 31.06 17.69 -7.51
CA ASP A 414 30.55 19.01 -7.90
C ASP A 414 29.45 18.92 -8.95
N HIS A 415 29.71 18.20 -10.06
CA HIS A 415 28.73 18.09 -11.14
C HIS A 415 27.43 17.43 -10.65
N ALA A 416 27.54 16.35 -9.87
CA ALA A 416 26.37 15.63 -9.39
C ALA A 416 25.51 16.47 -8.43
N ALA A 417 26.13 17.16 -7.46
CA ALA A 417 25.41 18.04 -6.55
C ALA A 417 24.76 19.21 -7.31
N HIS A 418 25.46 19.85 -8.25
CA HIS A 418 24.90 20.90 -9.09
C HIS A 418 23.81 20.41 -10.05
N LEU A 419 23.86 19.16 -10.51
CA LEU A 419 22.78 18.54 -11.29
C LEU A 419 21.51 18.34 -10.45
N TRP A 420 21.62 17.87 -9.21
CA TRP A 420 20.48 17.76 -8.28
C TRP A 420 19.85 19.14 -7.99
N VAL A 421 20.66 20.18 -7.76
CA VAL A 421 20.17 21.57 -7.60
C VAL A 421 19.47 22.07 -8.87
N LYS A 422 20.08 21.86 -10.04
CA LYS A 422 19.54 22.25 -11.36
C LYS A 422 18.21 21.57 -11.69
N LEU A 423 17.97 20.38 -11.14
CA LEU A 423 16.71 19.64 -11.26
C LEU A 423 15.68 20.00 -10.17
N GLY A 424 16.01 20.91 -9.23
CA GLY A 424 15.07 21.49 -8.28
C GLY A 424 15.24 21.07 -6.82
N ALA A 425 16.31 20.36 -6.44
CA ALA A 425 16.57 20.04 -5.04
C ALA A 425 17.10 21.27 -4.26
N PRO A 426 16.53 21.63 -3.10
CA PRO A 426 17.07 22.70 -2.25
C PRO A 426 18.46 22.34 -1.71
N LYS A 427 19.43 23.26 -1.79
CA LYS A 427 20.82 23.02 -1.35
C LYS A 427 20.90 22.57 0.11
N GLU A 428 20.08 23.16 0.99
CA GLU A 428 20.06 22.82 2.41
C GLU A 428 19.53 21.40 2.73
N LYS A 429 18.91 20.73 1.75
CA LYS A 429 18.48 19.32 1.86
C LYS A 429 19.52 18.34 1.30
N LEU A 430 20.44 18.76 0.43
CA LEU A 430 21.46 17.87 -0.13
C LEU A 430 22.58 17.65 0.89
N ILE A 431 22.75 16.39 1.31
CA ILE A 431 23.81 15.92 2.19
C ILE A 431 24.77 15.10 1.32
N ILE A 432 26.04 15.47 1.28
CA ILE A 432 26.97 14.99 0.25
C ILE A 432 27.80 13.82 0.79
N GLY A 433 27.73 12.68 0.11
CA GLY A 433 28.41 11.45 0.49
C GLY A 433 29.94 11.52 0.42
N MET A 434 30.59 10.96 1.43
CA MET A 434 32.03 10.84 1.60
C MET A 434 32.35 9.35 1.81
N PRO A 435 33.17 8.72 0.96
CA PRO A 435 33.58 7.35 1.19
C PRO A 435 34.71 7.29 2.23
N THR A 436 34.63 6.34 3.15
CA THR A 436 35.77 5.92 4.00
C THR A 436 36.42 4.66 3.42
N TYR A 437 36.44 4.57 2.09
CA TYR A 437 36.95 3.43 1.32
C TYR A 437 37.49 3.89 -0.03
N GLY A 438 38.34 3.07 -0.64
CA GLY A 438 38.84 3.26 -2.00
C GLY A 438 38.29 2.21 -2.98
N ARG A 439 38.11 2.60 -4.24
CA ARG A 439 37.87 1.66 -5.35
C ARG A 439 39.21 1.33 -6.01
N THR A 440 39.44 0.03 -6.26
CA THR A 440 40.77 -0.49 -6.63
C THR A 440 40.80 -1.15 -7.99
N PHE A 441 41.96 -1.06 -8.64
CA PHE A 441 42.23 -1.60 -9.97
C PHE A 441 43.58 -2.35 -9.97
N THR A 442 43.70 -3.35 -10.84
CA THR A 442 45.00 -3.90 -11.23
C THR A 442 45.42 -3.28 -12.56
N LEU A 443 46.59 -2.64 -12.60
CA LEU A 443 47.14 -1.96 -13.78
C LEU A 443 47.54 -2.97 -14.86
N SER A 444 47.31 -2.63 -16.13
CA SER A 444 47.80 -3.44 -17.28
C SER A 444 49.30 -3.31 -17.50
N ASN A 445 49.90 -2.23 -16.98
CA ASN A 445 51.33 -1.95 -17.05
C ASN A 445 51.70 -1.04 -15.88
N THR A 446 52.63 -1.45 -15.02
CA THR A 446 53.06 -0.72 -13.81
C THR A 446 53.67 0.65 -14.11
N ASN A 447 54.14 0.89 -15.33
CA ASN A 447 54.66 2.19 -15.77
C ASN A 447 53.54 3.22 -16.07
N ASN A 448 52.29 2.75 -16.23
CA ASN A 448 51.12 3.58 -16.50
C ASN A 448 50.21 3.56 -15.25
N PHE A 449 50.48 4.47 -14.31
CA PHE A 449 49.88 4.49 -12.97
C PHE A 449 49.06 5.76 -12.65
N LYS A 450 48.89 6.66 -13.62
CA LYS A 450 48.05 7.87 -13.47
C LYS A 450 46.56 7.52 -13.49
N VAL A 451 45.70 8.47 -13.15
CA VAL A 451 44.27 8.38 -13.52
C VAL A 451 44.13 8.15 -15.04
N ASN A 452 43.08 7.44 -15.46
CA ASN A 452 42.80 7.01 -16.83
C ASN A 452 43.88 6.11 -17.46
N SER A 453 44.63 5.36 -16.65
CA SER A 453 45.57 4.33 -17.13
C SER A 453 44.88 2.98 -17.35
N PRO A 454 45.21 2.20 -18.39
CA PRO A 454 44.54 0.93 -18.67
C PRO A 454 44.68 -0.11 -17.54
N ALA A 455 43.56 -0.68 -17.10
CA ALA A 455 43.46 -1.69 -16.05
C ALA A 455 43.03 -3.06 -16.60
N SER A 456 43.52 -4.13 -15.99
CA SER A 456 43.17 -5.52 -16.32
C SER A 456 41.94 -6.03 -15.56
N GLY A 457 41.53 -5.32 -14.51
CA GLY A 457 40.36 -5.61 -13.68
C GLY A 457 40.41 -4.86 -12.35
N GLY A 458 39.62 -5.30 -11.38
CA GLY A 458 39.70 -4.80 -10.01
C GLY A 458 41.04 -5.10 -9.33
N GLY A 459 41.34 -4.37 -8.25
CA GLY A 459 42.46 -4.68 -7.38
C GLY A 459 42.21 -5.96 -6.57
N LYS A 460 43.27 -6.50 -5.98
CA LYS A 460 43.26 -7.62 -5.02
C LYS A 460 42.40 -7.23 -3.81
N ALA A 461 41.72 -8.21 -3.22
CA ALA A 461 40.86 -7.99 -2.05
C ALA A 461 41.70 -7.75 -0.79
N GLY A 462 41.24 -6.84 0.09
CA GLY A 462 41.85 -6.60 1.40
C GLY A 462 41.65 -7.76 2.38
N GLU A 463 42.48 -7.84 3.43
CA GLU A 463 42.40 -8.93 4.43
C GLU A 463 41.06 -8.90 5.19
N TYR A 464 40.46 -7.72 5.37
CA TYR A 464 39.34 -7.50 6.27
C TYR A 464 38.04 -7.25 5.52
N THR A 465 38.07 -6.48 4.43
CA THR A 465 36.90 -6.21 3.57
C THR A 465 36.61 -7.35 2.59
N LYS A 466 37.64 -8.05 2.11
CA LYS A 466 37.56 -9.28 1.30
C LYS A 466 36.83 -9.15 -0.06
N GLU A 467 36.56 -7.93 -0.54
CA GLU A 467 36.05 -7.68 -1.89
C GLU A 467 37.17 -7.23 -2.85
N SER A 468 37.33 -7.90 -4.00
CA SER A 468 38.23 -7.41 -5.07
C SER A 468 37.66 -6.14 -5.72
N GLY A 469 38.49 -5.11 -5.89
CA GLY A 469 38.07 -3.80 -6.37
C GLY A 469 37.64 -2.82 -5.28
N PHE A 470 37.89 -3.12 -4.01
CA PHE A 470 37.49 -2.34 -2.84
C PHE A 470 38.55 -2.48 -1.72
N LEU A 471 38.78 -1.42 -0.95
CA LEU A 471 39.55 -1.43 0.31
C LEU A 471 38.97 -0.39 1.29
N ALA A 472 38.89 -0.68 2.58
CA ALA A 472 38.55 0.30 3.62
C ALA A 472 39.68 1.33 3.80
N TYR A 473 39.42 2.51 4.40
CA TYR A 473 40.48 3.51 4.62
C TYR A 473 41.63 2.94 5.46
N TYR A 474 41.33 2.18 6.50
CA TYR A 474 42.35 1.52 7.31
C TYR A 474 43.20 0.49 6.52
N GLU A 475 42.66 -0.17 5.48
CA GLU A 475 43.44 -1.04 4.57
C GLU A 475 44.32 -0.22 3.60
N VAL A 476 43.87 0.96 3.19
CA VAL A 476 44.70 1.89 2.39
C VAL A 476 45.82 2.48 3.26
N CYS A 477 45.57 2.75 4.55
CA CYS A 477 46.59 3.12 5.52
C CYS A 477 47.65 2.03 5.70
N GLU A 478 47.26 0.76 5.84
CA GLU A 478 48.22 -0.36 5.84
C GLU A 478 49.02 -0.41 4.53
N MET A 479 48.37 -0.27 3.37
CA MET A 479 49.03 -0.26 2.06
C MET A 479 50.08 0.86 1.94
N LEU A 480 49.75 2.08 2.37
CA LEU A 480 50.66 3.24 2.39
C LEU A 480 51.83 3.05 3.36
N ARG A 481 51.57 2.60 4.59
CA ARG A 481 52.62 2.35 5.61
C ARG A 481 53.55 1.18 5.25
N ASN A 482 53.15 0.31 4.32
CA ASN A 482 53.95 -0.81 3.81
C ASN A 482 54.58 -0.55 2.41
N GLY A 483 54.78 0.71 2.03
CA GLY A 483 55.59 1.08 0.85
C GLY A 483 54.81 1.27 -0.45
N ALA A 484 53.49 1.46 -0.39
CA ALA A 484 52.78 2.01 -1.54
C ALA A 484 53.14 3.50 -1.75
N ALA A 485 53.27 3.93 -3.00
CA ALA A 485 53.49 5.33 -3.33
C ALA A 485 52.20 6.16 -3.22
N TYR A 486 52.27 7.36 -2.66
CA TYR A 486 51.16 8.31 -2.58
C TYR A 486 51.25 9.37 -3.68
N VAL A 487 50.14 9.65 -4.35
CA VAL A 487 50.01 10.73 -5.33
C VAL A 487 48.79 11.59 -5.00
N TRP A 488 48.96 12.91 -5.02
CA TRP A 488 47.87 13.87 -4.91
C TRP A 488 47.49 14.40 -6.30
N ASP A 489 46.23 14.24 -6.70
CA ASP A 489 45.72 14.87 -7.92
C ASP A 489 45.14 16.25 -7.60
N ASP A 490 45.77 17.30 -8.14
CA ASP A 490 45.36 18.69 -7.87
C ASP A 490 44.33 19.25 -8.87
N GLU A 491 43.91 18.48 -9.88
CA GLU A 491 42.68 18.79 -10.63
C GLU A 491 41.47 18.24 -9.87
N MET A 492 41.50 16.95 -9.52
CA MET A 492 40.40 16.24 -8.87
C MET A 492 40.26 16.55 -7.37
N LYS A 493 41.32 17.10 -6.75
CA LYS A 493 41.45 17.39 -5.31
C LYS A 493 41.30 16.16 -4.39
N VAL A 494 41.91 15.04 -4.79
CA VAL A 494 41.84 13.73 -4.11
C VAL A 494 43.16 12.95 -4.27
N PRO A 495 43.48 12.03 -3.34
CA PRO A 495 44.66 11.17 -3.45
C PRO A 495 44.41 9.89 -4.28
N TYR A 496 45.49 9.26 -4.72
CA TYR A 496 45.49 7.84 -5.08
C TYR A 496 46.82 7.19 -4.69
N ALA A 497 46.79 5.88 -4.40
CA ALA A 497 47.96 5.11 -3.96
C ALA A 497 48.27 3.94 -4.90
N ILE A 498 49.56 3.60 -5.02
CA ILE A 498 50.07 2.62 -5.98
C ILE A 498 51.02 1.64 -5.27
N HIS A 499 50.81 0.33 -5.41
CA HIS A 499 51.78 -0.68 -4.95
C HIS A 499 51.98 -1.74 -6.03
N GLY A 500 53.10 -1.64 -6.77
CA GLY A 500 53.40 -2.53 -7.89
C GLY A 500 52.37 -2.40 -9.02
N ASP A 501 51.51 -3.43 -9.17
CA ASP A 501 50.41 -3.46 -10.12
C ASP A 501 49.07 -2.99 -9.53
N GLN A 502 48.99 -2.70 -8.23
CA GLN A 502 47.76 -2.29 -7.55
C GLN A 502 47.61 -0.78 -7.51
N TRP A 503 46.41 -0.28 -7.82
CA TRP A 503 46.04 1.14 -7.79
C TRP A 503 44.75 1.33 -6.99
N VAL A 504 44.68 2.35 -6.14
CA VAL A 504 43.48 2.70 -5.36
C VAL A 504 43.24 4.21 -5.34
N GLY A 505 42.03 4.63 -5.70
CA GLY A 505 41.53 5.99 -5.50
C GLY A 505 40.62 6.05 -4.27
N PHE A 506 40.93 6.92 -3.32
CA PHE A 506 40.36 6.97 -1.97
C PHE A 506 40.24 8.42 -1.46
N ASP A 507 39.74 8.62 -0.25
CA ASP A 507 39.73 9.93 0.41
C ASP A 507 40.63 9.92 1.66
N ASP A 508 41.37 11.01 1.87
CA ASP A 508 42.23 11.26 3.04
C ASP A 508 41.74 12.52 3.81
N GLU A 509 42.32 12.85 4.97
CA GLU A 509 41.92 14.06 5.71
C GLU A 509 42.02 15.34 4.86
N LYS A 510 42.95 15.40 3.90
CA LYS A 510 43.19 16.55 3.04
C LYS A 510 42.08 16.72 1.99
N SER A 511 41.67 15.65 1.29
CA SER A 511 40.54 15.69 0.35
C SER A 511 39.22 15.91 1.09
N ILE A 512 39.02 15.25 2.24
CA ILE A 512 37.86 15.48 3.10
C ILE A 512 37.78 16.95 3.53
N ARG A 513 38.85 17.56 4.07
CA ARG A 513 38.83 19.00 4.45
C ARG A 513 38.60 19.94 3.27
N ILE A 514 38.98 19.58 2.05
CA ILE A 514 38.65 20.35 0.84
C ILE A 514 37.16 20.21 0.51
N LYS A 515 36.62 18.98 0.52
CA LYS A 515 35.18 18.72 0.30
C LYS A 515 34.29 19.39 1.35
N MET A 516 34.71 19.41 2.62
CA MET A 516 33.97 20.12 3.69
C MET A 516 33.95 21.63 3.51
N ARG A 517 35.02 22.24 2.97
CA ARG A 517 35.03 23.66 2.59
C ARG A 517 34.12 23.91 1.41
N TRP A 518 34.22 23.12 0.35
CA TRP A 518 33.31 23.20 -0.80
C TRP A 518 31.82 23.01 -0.41
N ILE A 519 31.48 22.19 0.60
CA ILE A 519 30.13 22.10 1.19
C ILE A 519 29.68 23.43 1.80
N LYS A 520 30.54 24.06 2.61
CA LYS A 520 30.29 25.36 3.25
C LYS A 520 30.14 26.47 2.20
N ASP A 521 31.08 26.55 1.27
CA ASP A 521 31.16 27.58 0.23
C ASP A 521 29.95 27.53 -0.73
N ASN A 522 29.42 26.34 -0.99
CA ASN A 522 28.22 26.17 -1.80
C ASN A 522 26.90 26.24 -1.04
N GLY A 523 26.91 26.13 0.29
CA GLY A 523 25.71 26.13 1.13
C GLY A 523 24.91 24.81 1.12
N PHE A 524 25.58 23.66 1.01
CA PHE A 524 24.93 22.34 1.09
C PHE A 524 24.61 21.94 2.55
N GLY A 525 23.65 21.03 2.75
CA GLY A 525 23.07 20.73 4.07
C GLY A 525 24.00 19.97 5.05
N GLY A 526 25.10 19.39 4.57
CA GLY A 526 26.07 18.66 5.38
C GLY A 526 26.80 17.55 4.62
N ALA A 527 27.52 16.71 5.37
CA ALA A 527 28.20 15.51 4.86
C ALA A 527 27.48 14.23 5.28
N MET A 528 27.54 13.22 4.42
CA MET A 528 27.09 11.86 4.66
C MET A 528 28.31 10.93 4.55
N VAL A 529 28.35 9.83 5.31
CA VAL A 529 29.51 8.93 5.35
C VAL A 529 29.09 7.50 5.08
N TRP A 530 29.69 6.90 4.05
CA TRP A 530 29.67 5.46 3.80
C TRP A 530 31.10 4.91 4.01
N THR A 531 31.44 4.38 5.18
CA THR A 531 30.64 4.14 6.41
C THR A 531 31.42 4.52 7.67
N VAL A 532 30.76 4.51 8.84
CA VAL A 532 31.43 4.75 10.12
C VAL A 532 32.44 3.64 10.49
N ASP A 533 32.21 2.43 10.01
CA ASP A 533 32.96 1.21 10.33
C ASP A 533 34.21 0.98 9.44
N MET A 534 34.55 1.93 8.56
CA MET A 534 35.71 1.85 7.65
C MET A 534 36.73 3.00 7.78
N ASP A 535 36.44 4.01 8.60
CA ASP A 535 37.44 5.00 9.06
C ASP A 535 38.44 4.34 10.04
N ASP A 536 39.53 5.01 10.42
CA ASP A 536 40.43 4.50 11.48
C ASP A 536 39.80 4.72 12.87
N PHE A 537 38.85 3.86 13.21
CA PHE A 537 38.04 3.97 14.44
C PHE A 537 38.79 3.55 15.71
N SER A 538 39.86 2.76 15.59
CA SER A 538 40.79 2.44 16.68
C SER A 538 41.80 3.58 16.90
N GLY A 539 42.25 4.22 15.81
CA GLY A 539 43.09 5.41 15.76
C GLY A 539 44.59 5.12 15.58
N ASP A 540 44.98 3.85 15.56
CA ASP A 540 46.35 3.35 15.56
C ASP A 540 46.82 2.81 14.19
N VAL A 541 45.90 2.60 13.23
CA VAL A 541 46.21 1.99 11.92
C VAL A 541 46.87 2.97 10.96
N CYS A 542 46.38 4.21 10.89
CA CYS A 542 46.93 5.25 10.03
C CYS A 542 48.13 5.98 10.66
N GLY A 543 48.35 5.83 11.97
CA GLY A 543 49.61 6.15 12.65
C GLY A 543 49.70 7.51 13.36
N ASN A 544 48.57 8.19 13.58
CA ASN A 544 48.50 9.49 14.25
C ASN A 544 47.88 9.46 15.66
N ASP A 545 47.49 8.29 16.18
CA ASP A 545 46.80 8.10 17.47
C ASP A 545 45.47 8.89 17.60
N VAL A 546 44.77 9.09 16.47
CA VAL A 546 43.50 9.84 16.37
C VAL A 546 42.39 8.92 15.89
N LYS A 547 41.43 8.61 16.76
CA LYS A 547 40.20 7.90 16.40
C LYS A 547 39.34 8.71 15.43
N TYR A 548 38.85 8.07 14.38
CA TYR A 548 38.02 8.66 13.32
C TYR A 548 38.70 9.88 12.66
N PRO A 549 39.88 9.73 12.04
CA PRO A 549 40.60 10.85 11.45
C PRO A 549 39.79 11.54 10.34
N LEU A 550 39.07 10.78 9.49
CA LEU A 550 38.26 11.32 8.41
C LEU A 550 36.95 11.94 8.93
N ILE A 551 36.13 11.20 9.66
CA ILE A 551 34.82 11.67 10.12
C ILE A 551 34.99 12.76 11.18
N GLY A 552 36.05 12.67 12.01
CA GLY A 552 36.47 13.72 12.92
C GLY A 552 36.88 14.99 12.19
N ALA A 553 37.56 14.91 11.03
CA ALA A 553 37.88 16.09 10.21
C ALA A 553 36.61 16.71 9.60
N MET A 554 35.61 15.90 9.21
CA MET A 554 34.29 16.40 8.81
C MET A 554 33.63 17.19 9.95
N ARG A 555 33.69 16.67 11.17
CA ARG A 555 33.12 17.30 12.38
C ARG A 555 33.83 18.59 12.77
N GLU A 556 35.15 18.62 12.66
CA GLU A 556 35.99 19.79 12.92
C GLU A 556 35.69 20.90 11.91
N GLU A 557 35.66 20.58 10.61
CA GLU A 557 35.38 21.56 9.53
C GLU A 557 33.94 22.07 9.50
N LEU A 558 32.94 21.19 9.65
CA LEU A 558 31.53 21.57 9.50
C LEU A 558 30.88 22.09 10.79
N ARG A 559 31.42 21.72 11.97
CA ARG A 559 30.80 22.05 13.27
C ARG A 559 31.76 22.68 14.28
N GLY A 560 33.05 22.82 13.97
CA GLY A 560 34.04 23.44 14.87
C GLY A 560 34.38 22.61 16.11
N ILE A 561 34.04 21.32 16.12
CA ILE A 561 34.29 20.41 17.25
C ILE A 561 35.57 19.64 16.95
N SER A 562 36.66 20.01 17.63
CA SER A 562 37.98 19.42 17.38
C SER A 562 38.03 17.90 17.67
N ARG A 563 39.02 17.23 17.06
CA ARG A 563 39.36 15.82 17.31
C ARG A 563 40.20 15.62 18.59
N GLY A 564 40.95 16.64 19.01
CA GLY A 564 41.87 16.56 20.15
C GLY A 564 42.92 17.66 20.10
N LYS A 565 43.58 17.94 21.23
CA LYS A 565 44.57 19.05 21.31
C LYS A 565 45.78 18.85 20.40
N ASP A 566 46.20 17.60 20.26
CA ASP A 566 47.43 17.20 19.55
C ASP A 566 47.11 16.47 18.22
N ALA A 567 45.82 16.40 17.85
CA ALA A 567 45.29 15.60 16.74
C ALA A 567 45.59 16.22 15.37
N LYS A 568 46.63 15.73 14.70
CA LYS A 568 47.05 16.15 13.36
C LYS A 568 46.51 15.22 12.27
N ASP A 569 46.50 15.73 11.04
CA ASP A 569 46.25 14.92 9.83
C ASP A 569 47.53 14.15 9.45
N VAL A 570 47.42 13.01 8.77
CA VAL A 570 48.60 12.27 8.25
C VAL A 570 49.11 12.96 6.98
N ASP A 571 50.37 13.42 6.99
CA ASP A 571 51.01 13.91 5.76
C ASP A 571 51.59 12.74 4.96
N TRP A 572 50.71 12.04 4.25
CA TRP A 572 51.06 10.92 3.38
C TRP A 572 52.12 11.25 2.32
N SER A 573 52.31 12.52 1.96
CA SER A 573 53.38 12.93 1.03
C SER A 573 54.80 12.82 1.61
N THR A 574 54.89 12.71 2.95
CA THR A 574 56.13 12.51 3.72
C THR A 574 56.26 11.12 4.34
N VAL A 575 55.13 10.43 4.59
CA VAL A 575 55.08 9.09 5.19
C VAL A 575 55.23 7.97 4.15
N ALA A 576 54.73 8.18 2.93
CA ALA A 576 54.81 7.24 1.82
C ALA A 576 55.75 7.75 0.72
N GLU A 577 56.15 6.87 -0.22
CA GLU A 577 56.98 7.29 -1.35
C GLU A 577 56.20 8.24 -2.27
N SER A 578 56.68 9.49 -2.44
CA SER A 578 55.98 10.52 -3.22
C SER A 578 56.59 10.69 -4.62
N ILE A 579 55.77 10.44 -5.65
CA ILE A 579 56.17 10.54 -7.07
C ILE A 579 55.76 11.91 -7.63
N VAL A 580 56.74 12.79 -7.87
CA VAL A 580 56.50 14.09 -8.53
C VAL A 580 56.33 13.87 -10.03
N ILE A 581 55.14 14.20 -10.54
CA ILE A 581 54.77 14.06 -11.96
C ILE A 581 54.95 15.41 -12.65
N ASP A 582 56.00 15.55 -13.45
CA ASP A 582 56.18 16.71 -14.34
C ASP A 582 55.23 16.64 -15.56
N VAL A 583 54.69 17.78 -15.97
CA VAL A 583 53.59 17.87 -16.96
C VAL A 583 54.03 18.66 -18.18
N THR A 584 54.32 17.95 -19.28
CA THR A 584 54.69 18.55 -20.56
C THR A 584 53.47 18.78 -21.45
N GLU A 585 53.12 20.04 -21.65
CA GLU A 585 51.94 20.50 -22.41
C GLU A 585 52.09 20.32 -23.93
N LYS A 586 51.02 19.88 -24.62
CA LYS A 586 50.92 19.79 -26.11
C LYS A 586 49.50 20.14 -26.61
N PRO A 587 49.35 20.56 -27.89
CA PRO A 587 48.41 21.63 -28.24
C PRO A 587 46.97 21.25 -28.67
N GLN A 588 46.13 22.29 -28.70
CA GLN A 588 44.67 22.33 -28.93
C GLN A 588 44.17 21.80 -30.30
N PRO A 589 43.08 21.00 -30.34
CA PRO A 589 42.30 20.70 -31.55
C PRO A 589 41.29 21.80 -31.96
N ILE A 590 40.86 21.79 -33.22
CA ILE A 590 39.99 22.82 -33.84
C ILE A 590 38.50 22.38 -33.86
N LYS A 591 37.59 23.34 -33.69
CA LYS A 591 36.13 23.13 -33.71
C LYS A 591 35.55 23.01 -35.13
N ILE A 592 34.53 22.17 -35.28
CA ILE A 592 33.48 22.29 -36.31
C ILE A 592 32.12 22.13 -35.60
N SER A 593 31.13 22.96 -35.92
CA SER A 593 29.79 22.94 -35.32
C SER A 593 28.73 22.39 -36.27
N LEU A 594 27.70 21.73 -35.73
CA LEU A 594 26.48 21.41 -36.50
C LEU A 594 25.74 22.69 -36.89
N SER A 595 25.13 22.65 -38.08
CA SER A 595 24.02 23.52 -38.47
C SER A 595 22.94 22.70 -39.20
N ASP A 596 21.69 22.96 -38.84
CA ASP A 596 20.49 22.75 -39.66
C ASP A 596 20.10 21.31 -40.07
N VAL A 597 19.86 20.48 -39.04
CA VAL A 597 18.83 19.44 -39.13
C VAL A 597 17.45 20.11 -39.27
N LEU A 598 16.84 20.15 -40.46
CA LEU A 598 15.38 20.33 -40.63
C LEU A 598 14.88 20.12 -42.10
N SER A 599 14.06 19.10 -42.36
CA SER A 599 12.58 19.28 -42.43
C SER A 599 11.80 18.21 -43.24
N LYS A 600 10.61 17.85 -42.71
CA LYS A 600 9.47 17.14 -43.38
C LYS A 600 9.74 15.65 -43.67
N VAL A 601 8.76 14.73 -43.77
CA VAL A 601 7.40 14.78 -44.39
C VAL A 601 6.24 14.49 -43.40
N LYS A 602 4.99 14.55 -43.88
CA LYS A 602 3.72 14.68 -43.13
C LYS A 602 3.04 13.35 -42.75
N LYS A 603 2.13 13.42 -41.76
CA LYS A 603 1.07 12.43 -41.47
C LYS A 603 0.04 12.31 -42.63
N PRO A 604 -0.73 11.21 -42.66
CA PRO A 604 -2.20 11.34 -42.54
C PRO A 604 -2.77 10.57 -41.33
N THR A 605 -4.10 10.55 -41.18
CA THR A 605 -4.85 10.06 -39.98
C THR A 605 -5.96 9.09 -40.38
N LYS A 606 -6.53 8.36 -39.41
CA LYS A 606 -7.68 7.41 -39.42
C LYS A 606 -7.28 5.92 -39.44
N THR A 607 -8.03 4.99 -38.84
CA THR A 607 -9.06 5.04 -37.77
C THR A 607 -9.18 3.63 -37.17
N ILE A 608 -9.55 3.52 -35.88
CA ILE A 608 -9.77 2.23 -35.20
C ILE A 608 -11.04 1.54 -35.72
N ILE A 609 -10.93 0.29 -36.17
CA ILE A 609 -12.02 -0.71 -36.16
C ILE A 609 -11.42 -2.05 -35.77
N VAL A 610 -11.77 -2.55 -34.58
CA VAL A 610 -11.54 -3.96 -34.19
C VAL A 610 -12.83 -4.73 -34.47
N LYS A 611 -12.72 -5.95 -35.02
CA LYS A 611 -13.86 -6.86 -35.19
C LYS A 611 -13.75 -8.02 -34.21
N ASN A 612 -14.84 -8.30 -33.50
CA ASN A 612 -14.91 -9.36 -32.49
C ASN A 612 -14.89 -10.76 -33.11
N ALA A 613 -14.40 -11.72 -32.32
CA ALA A 613 -14.64 -13.14 -32.56
C ALA A 613 -16.03 -13.54 -32.03
N ASN A 614 -16.71 -14.43 -32.75
CA ASN A 614 -17.95 -15.06 -32.28
C ASN A 614 -17.67 -16.51 -31.84
N SER A 615 -17.68 -16.73 -30.54
CA SER A 615 -18.01 -18.00 -29.88
C SER A 615 -19.11 -17.67 -28.86
N PRO A 616 -20.13 -18.53 -28.63
CA PRO A 616 -21.33 -18.14 -27.89
C PRO A 616 -21.04 -17.84 -26.41
N LEU A 617 -20.80 -16.56 -26.13
CA LEU A 617 -20.65 -16.00 -24.79
C LEU A 617 -22.03 -15.77 -24.17
N ALA A 618 -22.13 -16.01 -22.85
CA ALA A 618 -23.28 -15.56 -22.07
C ALA A 618 -23.41 -14.03 -22.12
N ASP A 619 -24.64 -13.54 -22.02
CA ASP A 619 -24.99 -12.11 -22.13
C ASP A 619 -24.44 -11.32 -20.93
N LYS A 620 -23.24 -10.74 -21.11
CA LYS A 620 -22.46 -10.07 -20.06
C LYS A 620 -23.13 -8.85 -19.43
N ASN A 621 -24.23 -8.35 -20.01
CA ASN A 621 -24.90 -7.12 -19.56
C ASN A 621 -26.08 -7.42 -18.61
N LYS A 622 -26.15 -8.63 -18.04
CA LYS A 622 -27.23 -9.07 -17.13
C LYS A 622 -26.70 -9.88 -15.94
N ARG A 623 -27.42 -9.78 -14.81
CA ARG A 623 -27.15 -10.47 -13.54
C ARG A 623 -28.45 -11.03 -12.96
N GLU A 624 -28.40 -12.15 -12.25
CA GLU A 624 -29.53 -12.62 -11.42
C GLU A 624 -29.81 -11.60 -10.30
N ALA A 625 -31.07 -11.36 -9.92
CA ALA A 625 -31.35 -10.56 -8.72
C ALA A 625 -30.63 -11.13 -7.48
N GLN A 626 -30.09 -10.25 -6.62
CA GLN A 626 -29.48 -10.67 -5.37
C GLN A 626 -30.49 -10.69 -4.22
N VAL A 627 -30.21 -11.54 -3.23
CA VAL A 627 -30.96 -11.66 -1.99
C VAL A 627 -29.94 -11.62 -0.84
N LEU A 628 -29.83 -10.46 -0.18
CA LEU A 628 -28.91 -10.19 0.93
C LEU A 628 -29.64 -10.35 2.25
N CYS A 629 -29.34 -11.41 3.01
CA CYS A 629 -30.02 -11.73 4.26
C CYS A 629 -29.15 -11.34 5.47
N TYR A 630 -29.61 -10.39 6.27
CA TYR A 630 -28.97 -10.08 7.56
C TYR A 630 -29.29 -11.17 8.59
N LEU A 631 -28.29 -11.51 9.41
CA LEU A 631 -28.37 -12.45 10.53
C LEU A 631 -27.83 -11.74 11.78
N THR A 632 -28.68 -11.56 12.79
CA THR A 632 -28.33 -10.81 14.00
C THR A 632 -27.62 -11.69 15.05
N SER A 633 -26.48 -11.25 15.59
CA SER A 633 -25.68 -12.03 16.55
C SER A 633 -26.46 -12.34 17.83
N TRP A 634 -27.33 -11.43 18.26
CA TRP A 634 -28.18 -11.58 19.44
C TRP A 634 -29.38 -12.51 19.25
N SER A 635 -29.69 -12.97 18.03
CA SER A 635 -30.71 -14.02 17.82
C SER A 635 -30.35 -15.32 18.57
N SER A 636 -29.05 -15.57 18.75
CA SER A 636 -28.50 -16.69 19.53
C SER A 636 -28.83 -16.63 21.02
N LYS A 637 -29.23 -15.45 21.52
CA LYS A 637 -29.52 -15.13 22.93
C LYS A 637 -31.02 -15.06 23.24
N ARG A 638 -31.90 -15.09 22.22
CA ARG A 638 -33.37 -15.09 22.41
C ARG A 638 -33.86 -16.35 23.16
N PRO A 639 -34.96 -16.27 23.93
CA PRO A 639 -35.44 -17.37 24.75
C PRO A 639 -36.15 -18.46 23.92
N SER A 640 -35.93 -19.73 24.29
CA SER A 640 -36.70 -20.89 23.82
C SER A 640 -36.87 -20.91 22.28
N GLY A 641 -38.10 -20.85 21.75
CA GLY A 641 -38.39 -20.88 20.32
C GLY A 641 -37.83 -19.70 19.52
N GLY A 642 -37.60 -18.53 20.13
CA GLY A 642 -37.00 -17.38 19.45
C GLY A 642 -35.52 -17.55 19.10
N ARG A 643 -34.86 -18.56 19.68
CA ARG A 643 -33.41 -18.76 19.55
C ARG A 643 -33.04 -19.22 18.15
N PHE A 644 -32.17 -18.46 17.50
CA PHE A 644 -31.67 -18.74 16.16
C PHE A 644 -30.14 -18.72 16.13
N MET A 645 -29.54 -19.72 15.49
CA MET A 645 -28.10 -19.90 15.34
C MET A 645 -27.76 -20.04 13.84
N PRO A 646 -26.50 -19.81 13.39
CA PRO A 646 -26.15 -19.85 11.97
C PRO A 646 -26.53 -21.16 11.27
N GLU A 647 -26.47 -22.30 11.97
CA GLU A 647 -26.80 -23.62 11.45
C GLU A 647 -28.27 -23.76 11.04
N ASN A 648 -29.16 -22.90 11.55
CA ASN A 648 -30.58 -22.84 11.18
C ASN A 648 -30.79 -22.27 9.77
N VAL A 649 -29.86 -21.46 9.25
CA VAL A 649 -29.94 -20.87 7.91
C VAL A 649 -29.95 -21.97 6.84
N ASP A 650 -30.93 -21.93 5.94
CA ASP A 650 -30.82 -22.62 4.66
C ASP A 650 -29.95 -21.77 3.72
N ALA A 651 -28.73 -22.26 3.49
CA ALA A 651 -27.72 -21.63 2.66
C ALA A 651 -28.14 -21.40 1.19
N ASN A 652 -29.30 -21.92 0.77
CA ASN A 652 -29.86 -21.74 -0.57
C ASN A 652 -30.91 -20.63 -0.64
N LEU A 653 -31.42 -20.09 0.47
CA LEU A 653 -32.46 -19.05 0.43
C LEU A 653 -31.94 -17.69 -0.06
N CYS A 654 -30.69 -17.39 0.27
CA CYS A 654 -30.07 -16.09 0.02
C CYS A 654 -28.86 -16.27 -0.91
N THR A 655 -28.54 -15.25 -1.70
CA THR A 655 -27.27 -15.24 -2.46
C THR A 655 -26.11 -14.75 -1.58
N HIS A 656 -26.44 -13.90 -0.61
CA HIS A 656 -25.53 -13.33 0.37
C HIS A 656 -26.13 -13.45 1.78
N VAL A 657 -25.32 -13.78 2.78
CA VAL A 657 -25.63 -13.63 4.21
C VAL A 657 -24.71 -12.56 4.79
N ILE A 658 -25.27 -11.67 5.63
CA ILE A 658 -24.53 -10.59 6.28
C ILE A 658 -24.66 -10.77 7.80
N PHE A 659 -23.55 -10.99 8.49
CA PHE A 659 -23.56 -11.14 9.94
C PHE A 659 -23.50 -9.78 10.65
N ALA A 660 -24.48 -9.49 11.49
CA ALA A 660 -24.68 -8.21 12.17
C ALA A 660 -24.49 -8.37 13.69
N PHE A 661 -23.50 -7.76 14.34
CA PHE A 661 -22.47 -6.85 13.83
C PHE A 661 -21.11 -7.11 14.52
N ALA A 662 -20.03 -6.76 13.83
CA ALA A 662 -18.74 -6.47 14.43
C ALA A 662 -18.69 -5.04 14.99
N THR A 663 -17.66 -4.73 15.77
CA THR A 663 -17.47 -3.44 16.45
C THR A 663 -16.12 -2.80 16.11
N LEU A 664 -15.85 -1.63 16.70
CA LEU A 664 -14.52 -1.02 16.76
C LEU A 664 -13.94 -1.17 18.16
N LYS A 665 -12.73 -1.73 18.24
CA LYS A 665 -11.90 -1.76 19.46
C LYS A 665 -10.56 -1.11 19.14
N ASP A 666 -10.19 -0.08 19.91
CA ASP A 666 -9.00 0.75 19.65
C ASP A 666 -8.94 1.27 18.19
N HIS A 667 -10.11 1.62 17.65
CA HIS A 667 -10.38 2.02 16.26
C HIS A 667 -10.10 0.98 15.16
N LYS A 668 -9.93 -0.31 15.52
CA LYS A 668 -9.75 -1.45 14.61
C LYS A 668 -11.03 -2.31 14.56
N LEU A 669 -11.24 -3.04 13.46
CA LEU A 669 -12.34 -4.04 13.36
C LEU A 669 -12.14 -5.14 14.41
N ALA A 670 -13.19 -5.49 15.15
CA ALA A 670 -13.14 -6.49 16.22
C ALA A 670 -14.50 -7.18 16.46
N GLU A 671 -14.47 -8.29 17.18
CA GLU A 671 -15.63 -9.03 17.70
C GLU A 671 -16.45 -8.17 18.68
N ALA A 672 -17.78 -8.32 18.70
CA ALA A 672 -18.66 -7.61 19.63
C ALA A 672 -18.92 -8.39 20.93
N ASP A 673 -18.84 -9.72 20.88
CA ASP A 673 -18.93 -10.67 21.99
C ASP A 673 -17.77 -11.68 21.90
N GLU A 674 -17.27 -12.19 23.03
CA GLU A 674 -16.22 -13.22 23.08
C GLU A 674 -16.59 -14.50 22.32
N LYS A 675 -17.88 -14.72 22.06
CA LYS A 675 -18.41 -15.87 21.31
C LYS A 675 -18.63 -15.62 19.82
N ASP A 676 -18.40 -14.40 19.33
CA ASP A 676 -18.65 -14.10 17.92
C ASP A 676 -17.67 -14.86 17.00
N ALA A 677 -16.44 -15.18 17.42
CA ALA A 677 -15.51 -15.99 16.64
C ALA A 677 -16.07 -17.39 16.29
N ASP A 678 -16.65 -18.09 17.27
CA ASP A 678 -17.36 -19.37 17.09
C ASP A 678 -18.60 -19.20 16.18
N MET A 679 -19.28 -18.05 16.26
CA MET A 679 -20.38 -17.72 15.37
C MET A 679 -19.90 -17.45 13.93
N TYR A 680 -18.77 -16.77 13.73
CA TYR A 680 -18.20 -16.49 12.41
C TYR A 680 -17.87 -17.80 11.68
N ASP A 681 -17.17 -18.74 12.33
CA ASP A 681 -16.88 -20.07 11.79
C ASP A 681 -18.15 -20.82 11.36
N LYS A 682 -19.20 -20.75 12.19
CA LYS A 682 -20.50 -21.39 11.92
C LYS A 682 -21.28 -20.75 10.77
N VAL A 683 -21.21 -19.42 10.61
CA VAL A 683 -21.77 -18.75 9.43
C VAL A 683 -20.96 -19.14 8.19
N VAL A 684 -19.62 -19.08 8.26
CA VAL A 684 -18.69 -19.44 7.18
C VAL A 684 -18.91 -20.87 6.68
N ALA A 685 -19.19 -21.82 7.59
CA ALA A 685 -19.52 -23.20 7.27
C ALA A 685 -20.81 -23.38 6.43
N LEU A 686 -21.67 -22.36 6.31
CA LEU A 686 -22.82 -22.42 5.38
C LEU A 686 -22.38 -22.57 3.91
N ARG A 687 -21.16 -22.18 3.56
CA ARG A 687 -20.58 -22.42 2.23
C ARG A 687 -20.33 -23.89 1.93
N GLU A 688 -20.30 -24.77 2.93
CA GLU A 688 -20.26 -26.22 2.72
C GLU A 688 -21.60 -26.78 2.23
N LYS A 689 -22.71 -26.11 2.57
CA LYS A 689 -24.06 -26.41 2.05
C LYS A 689 -24.32 -25.76 0.69
N ASN A 690 -23.79 -24.55 0.45
CA ASN A 690 -23.87 -23.83 -0.82
C ASN A 690 -22.54 -23.09 -1.13
N PRO A 691 -21.64 -23.68 -1.95
CA PRO A 691 -20.34 -23.07 -2.27
C PRO A 691 -20.39 -21.74 -3.02
N ASN A 692 -21.55 -21.34 -3.55
CA ASN A 692 -21.72 -20.03 -4.19
C ASN A 692 -22.05 -18.91 -3.21
N LEU A 693 -22.60 -19.24 -2.03
CA LEU A 693 -23.05 -18.29 -1.01
C LEU A 693 -21.93 -17.32 -0.62
N LYS A 694 -22.24 -16.02 -0.65
CA LYS A 694 -21.35 -14.97 -0.13
C LYS A 694 -21.68 -14.67 1.32
N ILE A 695 -20.66 -14.45 2.13
CA ILE A 695 -20.80 -14.14 3.55
C ILE A 695 -20.03 -12.86 3.85
N LEU A 696 -20.73 -11.83 4.28
CA LEU A 696 -20.13 -10.55 4.66
C LEU A 696 -20.26 -10.34 6.17
N LEU A 697 -19.35 -9.54 6.72
CA LEU A 697 -19.43 -9.04 8.09
C LEU A 697 -19.92 -7.60 8.05
N ALA A 698 -20.97 -7.26 8.80
CA ALA A 698 -21.40 -5.88 8.96
C ALA A 698 -20.72 -5.23 10.17
N ILE A 699 -20.28 -3.97 10.02
CA ILE A 699 -19.82 -3.12 11.12
C ILE A 699 -20.74 -1.91 11.25
N GLY A 700 -21.24 -1.67 12.46
CA GLY A 700 -22.07 -0.50 12.78
C GLY A 700 -23.46 -0.83 13.34
N GLY A 701 -24.48 -0.21 12.76
CA GLY A 701 -25.88 -0.34 13.16
C GLY A 701 -26.29 0.56 14.33
N TRP A 702 -27.60 0.59 14.61
CA TRP A 702 -28.26 1.56 15.50
C TRP A 702 -27.61 1.72 16.88
N ALA A 703 -27.24 0.61 17.52
CA ALA A 703 -26.64 0.62 18.87
C ALA A 703 -25.19 1.13 18.88
N PHE A 704 -24.50 1.09 17.74
CA PHE A 704 -23.14 1.59 17.54
C PHE A 704 -23.15 3.09 17.18
N GLY A 705 -24.10 3.48 16.32
CA GLY A 705 -24.38 4.86 15.96
C GLY A 705 -23.23 5.59 15.27
N SER A 706 -23.28 6.92 15.29
CA SER A 706 -22.40 7.76 14.45
C SER A 706 -21.04 8.09 15.08
N THR A 707 -20.90 8.04 16.40
CA THR A 707 -19.70 8.56 17.10
C THR A 707 -18.43 7.77 16.78
N PRO A 708 -18.41 6.42 16.80
CA PRO A 708 -17.17 5.69 16.53
C PRO A 708 -16.71 5.86 15.07
N PHE A 709 -17.62 6.00 14.11
CA PHE A 709 -17.29 6.32 12.72
C PHE A 709 -16.73 7.74 12.55
N LYS A 710 -17.31 8.75 13.23
CA LYS A 710 -16.75 10.12 13.28
C LYS A 710 -15.34 10.11 13.85
N GLU A 711 -15.10 9.39 14.94
CA GLU A 711 -13.77 9.27 15.53
C GLU A 711 -12.80 8.55 14.58
N LEU A 712 -13.18 7.40 14.04
CA LEU A 712 -12.39 6.64 13.07
C LEU A 712 -11.93 7.50 11.88
N THR A 713 -12.87 8.24 11.28
CA THR A 713 -12.60 9.04 10.08
C THR A 713 -11.99 10.43 10.35
N SER A 714 -12.00 10.91 11.60
CA SER A 714 -11.41 12.21 11.96
C SER A 714 -9.88 12.31 11.78
N ASN A 715 -9.18 11.17 11.68
CA ASN A 715 -7.76 11.11 11.35
C ASN A 715 -7.51 10.11 10.20
N VAL A 716 -6.90 10.57 9.11
CA VAL A 716 -6.60 9.76 7.92
C VAL A 716 -5.69 8.57 8.23
N PHE A 717 -4.76 8.70 9.19
CA PHE A 717 -3.92 7.58 9.64
C PHE A 717 -4.75 6.49 10.31
N ARG A 718 -5.65 6.88 11.22
CA ARG A 718 -6.56 5.98 11.95
C ARG A 718 -7.54 5.27 11.00
N MET A 719 -8.15 6.03 10.09
CA MET A 719 -9.05 5.52 9.05
C MET A 719 -8.34 4.50 8.13
N ASN A 720 -7.13 4.81 7.67
CA ASN A 720 -6.36 3.90 6.81
C ASN A 720 -5.88 2.67 7.60
N GLN A 721 -5.42 2.81 8.84
CA GLN A 721 -5.03 1.68 9.69
C GLN A 721 -6.18 0.67 9.83
N PHE A 722 -7.41 1.15 10.11
CA PHE A 722 -8.61 0.32 10.08
C PHE A 722 -8.82 -0.38 8.73
N VAL A 723 -8.62 0.31 7.60
CA VAL A 723 -8.75 -0.30 6.26
C VAL A 723 -7.79 -1.48 6.06
N TYR A 724 -6.55 -1.41 6.56
CA TYR A 724 -5.59 -2.53 6.44
C TYR A 724 -5.89 -3.66 7.41
N GLU A 725 -6.17 -3.35 8.67
CA GLU A 725 -6.45 -4.38 9.68
C GLU A 725 -7.80 -5.07 9.46
N ALA A 726 -8.79 -4.37 8.89
CA ALA A 726 -10.04 -4.98 8.44
C ALA A 726 -9.83 -6.00 7.31
N ILE A 727 -8.86 -5.79 6.41
CA ILE A 727 -8.52 -6.79 5.38
C ILE A 727 -7.94 -8.04 6.02
N GLU A 728 -7.00 -7.90 6.96
CA GLU A 728 -6.40 -9.06 7.64
C GLU A 728 -7.49 -9.84 8.41
N PHE A 729 -8.31 -9.15 9.22
CA PHE A 729 -9.44 -9.74 9.96
C PHE A 729 -10.47 -10.45 9.05
N LEU A 730 -10.86 -9.85 7.93
CA LEU A 730 -11.81 -10.45 6.98
C LEU A 730 -11.20 -11.66 6.24
N ARG A 731 -9.89 -11.66 5.99
CA ARG A 731 -9.20 -12.80 5.37
C ARG A 731 -9.02 -13.96 6.35
N ASP A 732 -8.65 -13.68 7.59
CA ASP A 732 -8.44 -14.67 8.65
C ASP A 732 -9.76 -15.41 8.98
N TYR A 733 -10.85 -14.67 9.22
CA TYR A 733 -12.20 -15.24 9.36
C TYR A 733 -12.89 -15.59 8.01
N GLN A 734 -12.15 -15.60 6.91
CA GLN A 734 -12.58 -16.05 5.58
C GLN A 734 -13.85 -15.39 4.99
N PHE A 735 -14.20 -14.17 5.44
CA PHE A 735 -15.34 -13.42 4.92
C PHE A 735 -15.14 -13.03 3.45
N ASN A 736 -16.24 -12.92 2.71
CA ASN A 736 -16.26 -12.46 1.32
C ASN A 736 -16.32 -10.94 1.17
N GLY A 737 -16.48 -10.18 2.25
CA GLY A 737 -16.55 -8.71 2.20
C GLY A 737 -17.03 -8.07 3.50
N LEU A 738 -17.11 -6.73 3.47
CA LEU A 738 -17.55 -5.86 4.56
C LEU A 738 -18.83 -5.11 4.17
N ASP A 739 -19.77 -5.04 5.09
CA ASP A 739 -20.92 -4.14 5.03
C ASP A 739 -20.74 -3.00 6.05
N VAL A 740 -20.91 -1.74 5.62
CA VAL A 740 -20.69 -0.56 6.47
C VAL A 740 -22.00 0.11 6.81
N ASP A 741 -22.45 -0.05 8.05
CA ASP A 741 -23.75 0.44 8.55
C ASP A 741 -23.57 1.66 9.46
N TRP A 742 -23.25 2.81 8.85
CA TRP A 742 -23.14 4.08 9.58
C TRP A 742 -24.52 4.72 9.73
N GLU A 743 -25.14 4.55 10.90
CA GLU A 743 -26.36 5.23 11.32
C GLU A 743 -26.06 6.51 12.15
N TYR A 744 -26.20 7.74 11.65
CA TYR A 744 -26.21 8.17 10.25
C TYR A 744 -25.21 9.32 10.08
N PRO A 745 -24.45 9.40 8.98
CA PRO A 745 -23.63 10.57 8.68
C PRO A 745 -24.52 11.81 8.56
N ARG A 746 -24.12 12.93 9.16
CA ARG A 746 -24.88 14.20 9.15
C ARG A 746 -23.95 15.40 9.05
N GLY A 747 -24.10 16.17 7.97
CA GLY A 747 -23.31 17.36 7.67
C GLY A 747 -22.22 17.09 6.63
N ALA A 748 -21.60 18.18 6.15
CA ALA A 748 -20.62 18.12 5.06
C ALA A 748 -19.38 17.27 5.40
N ASP A 749 -18.90 17.37 6.65
CA ASP A 749 -17.70 16.66 7.10
C ASP A 749 -17.94 15.14 7.15
N ASP A 750 -19.04 14.69 7.76
CA ASP A 750 -19.47 13.29 7.77
C ASP A 750 -19.68 12.73 6.35
N ARG A 751 -20.32 13.51 5.47
CA ARG A 751 -20.56 13.12 4.07
C ARG A 751 -19.26 12.89 3.31
N ALA A 752 -18.28 13.79 3.48
CA ALA A 752 -16.96 13.63 2.88
C ALA A 752 -16.16 12.46 3.51
N ALA A 753 -16.29 12.28 4.82
CA ALA A 753 -15.65 11.21 5.58
C ALA A 753 -16.15 9.82 5.17
N PHE A 754 -17.47 9.62 5.03
CA PHE A 754 -18.06 8.35 4.60
C PHE A 754 -17.64 7.99 3.17
N VAL A 755 -17.66 8.96 2.25
CA VAL A 755 -17.09 8.80 0.89
C VAL A 755 -15.62 8.39 0.94
N SER A 756 -14.82 9.02 1.81
CA SER A 756 -13.39 8.69 1.95
C SER A 756 -13.16 7.28 2.51
N LEU A 757 -13.93 6.85 3.51
CA LEU A 757 -13.85 5.52 4.11
C LEU A 757 -14.16 4.43 3.06
N LEU A 758 -15.29 4.55 2.36
CA LEU A 758 -15.69 3.59 1.32
C LEU A 758 -14.68 3.54 0.17
N LYS A 759 -14.12 4.69 -0.20
CA LYS A 759 -13.08 4.80 -1.24
C LYS A 759 -11.79 4.07 -0.85
N GLU A 760 -11.28 4.29 0.36
CA GLU A 760 -10.02 3.67 0.78
C GLU A 760 -10.19 2.17 1.04
N LEU A 761 -11.31 1.73 1.66
CA LEU A 761 -11.71 0.33 1.72
C LEU A 761 -11.69 -0.30 0.32
N ARG A 762 -12.34 0.34 -0.65
CA ARG A 762 -12.42 -0.16 -2.02
C ARG A 762 -11.05 -0.29 -2.70
N LEU A 763 -10.22 0.75 -2.63
CA LEU A 763 -8.91 0.77 -3.26
C LEU A 763 -7.94 -0.22 -2.59
N ALA A 764 -8.10 -0.47 -1.30
CA ALA A 764 -7.33 -1.47 -0.57
C ALA A 764 -7.79 -2.90 -0.93
N PHE A 765 -9.10 -3.17 -0.99
CA PHE A 765 -9.65 -4.47 -1.42
C PHE A 765 -9.23 -4.84 -2.86
N GLU A 766 -9.22 -3.88 -3.79
CA GLU A 766 -8.74 -4.10 -5.16
C GLU A 766 -7.22 -4.28 -5.23
N GLY A 767 -6.47 -3.56 -4.40
CA GLY A 767 -5.01 -3.66 -4.32
C GLY A 767 -4.55 -4.99 -3.72
N GLU A 768 -5.21 -5.46 -2.66
CA GLU A 768 -4.94 -6.75 -2.03
C GLU A 768 -5.22 -7.90 -2.99
N ALA A 769 -6.41 -7.96 -3.57
CA ALA A 769 -6.81 -9.02 -4.50
C ALA A 769 -5.85 -9.16 -5.69
N LYS A 770 -5.32 -8.04 -6.19
CA LYS A 770 -4.31 -8.02 -7.26
C LYS A 770 -2.94 -8.53 -6.79
N THR A 771 -2.60 -8.36 -5.51
CA THR A 771 -1.31 -8.78 -4.92
C THR A 771 -1.34 -10.22 -4.41
N SER A 772 -2.45 -10.69 -3.82
CA SER A 772 -2.61 -12.05 -3.29
C SER A 772 -3.14 -13.05 -4.33
N GLY A 773 -3.74 -12.56 -5.42
CA GLY A 773 -4.46 -13.39 -6.39
C GLY A 773 -5.83 -13.88 -5.91
N GLN A 774 -6.25 -13.51 -4.70
CA GLN A 774 -7.54 -13.93 -4.14
C GLN A 774 -8.74 -13.18 -4.76
N PRO A 775 -9.97 -13.74 -4.67
CA PRO A 775 -11.18 -13.01 -5.01
C PRO A 775 -11.31 -11.73 -4.19
N ARG A 776 -11.53 -10.58 -4.86
CA ARG A 776 -11.70 -9.28 -4.21
C ARG A 776 -12.84 -9.30 -3.19
N LEU A 777 -12.55 -8.80 -1.99
CA LEU A 777 -13.55 -8.55 -0.96
C LEU A 777 -14.65 -7.60 -1.47
N LEU A 778 -15.91 -7.97 -1.24
CA LEU A 778 -17.08 -7.16 -1.53
C LEU A 778 -17.18 -6.00 -0.54
N LEU A 779 -17.76 -4.88 -0.98
CA LEU A 779 -18.04 -3.73 -0.13
C LEU A 779 -19.49 -3.28 -0.32
N THR A 780 -20.29 -3.37 0.73
CA THR A 780 -21.69 -2.92 0.75
C THR A 780 -21.91 -1.90 1.87
N ALA A 781 -23.08 -1.26 1.89
CA ALA A 781 -23.48 -0.39 3.00
C ALA A 781 -25.00 -0.42 3.18
N ALA A 782 -25.44 -0.51 4.43
CA ALA A 782 -26.81 -0.18 4.83
C ALA A 782 -27.00 1.35 4.82
N VAL A 783 -28.14 1.80 4.28
CA VAL A 783 -28.41 3.23 4.06
C VAL A 783 -29.91 3.56 4.30
N PRO A 784 -30.24 4.78 4.74
CA PRO A 784 -31.60 5.13 5.15
C PRO A 784 -32.56 5.28 3.96
N ALA A 785 -33.83 4.96 4.20
CA ALA A 785 -34.94 5.36 3.33
C ALA A 785 -35.33 6.85 3.47
N SER A 786 -34.98 7.50 4.58
CA SER A 786 -35.34 8.92 4.82
C SER A 786 -34.65 9.89 3.85
N PHE A 787 -35.44 10.59 3.04
CA PHE A 787 -34.98 11.64 2.13
C PHE A 787 -34.19 12.77 2.82
N GLU A 788 -34.49 13.04 4.10
CA GLU A 788 -33.76 14.04 4.89
C GLU A 788 -32.37 13.54 5.29
N ALA A 789 -32.25 12.27 5.67
CA ALA A 789 -30.97 11.66 6.00
C ALA A 789 -30.07 11.53 4.76
N ILE A 790 -30.63 11.12 3.61
CA ILE A 790 -29.93 11.08 2.32
C ILE A 790 -29.34 12.46 1.99
N ALA A 791 -30.17 13.51 2.03
CA ALA A 791 -29.76 14.87 1.72
C ALA A 791 -28.72 15.44 2.72
N ALA A 792 -28.82 15.09 4.01
CA ALA A 792 -27.93 15.57 5.06
C ALA A 792 -26.58 14.85 5.14
N GLY A 793 -26.49 13.59 4.69
CA GLY A 793 -25.38 12.70 4.99
C GLY A 793 -24.64 12.07 3.81
N TYR A 794 -25.27 11.94 2.63
CA TYR A 794 -24.79 11.02 1.59
C TYR A 794 -24.42 11.73 0.29
N ASP A 795 -23.33 11.30 -0.33
CA ASP A 795 -22.95 11.65 -1.71
C ASP A 795 -23.24 10.47 -2.63
N VAL A 796 -24.51 10.33 -3.01
CA VAL A 796 -25.05 9.14 -3.68
C VAL A 796 -24.29 8.78 -4.98
N PRO A 797 -23.95 9.72 -5.87
CA PRO A 797 -23.15 9.41 -7.07
C PRO A 797 -21.71 9.00 -6.77
N GLU A 798 -21.11 9.49 -5.67
CA GLU A 798 -19.72 9.17 -5.32
C GLU A 798 -19.61 7.80 -4.65
N ILE A 799 -20.48 7.47 -3.68
CA ILE A 799 -20.44 6.16 -3.01
C ILE A 799 -20.81 5.00 -3.96
N SER A 800 -21.65 5.26 -4.97
CA SER A 800 -22.03 4.30 -6.02
C SER A 800 -20.84 3.81 -6.88
N LYS A 801 -19.71 4.53 -6.85
CA LYS A 801 -18.44 4.13 -7.51
C LYS A 801 -17.64 3.10 -6.72
N TYR A 802 -17.91 2.95 -5.42
CA TYR A 802 -17.10 2.15 -4.51
C TYR A 802 -17.85 0.92 -3.97
N LEU A 803 -19.13 1.11 -3.62
CA LEU A 803 -20.04 0.05 -3.20
C LEU A 803 -20.38 -0.89 -4.35
N ASP A 804 -20.41 -2.20 -4.09
CA ASP A 804 -20.92 -3.22 -5.00
C ASP A 804 -22.47 -3.25 -4.97
N PHE A 805 -23.05 -3.20 -3.77
CA PHE A 805 -24.48 -3.09 -3.52
C PHE A 805 -24.79 -2.02 -2.45
N ILE A 806 -25.98 -1.43 -2.52
CA ILE A 806 -26.49 -0.38 -1.63
C ILE A 806 -27.78 -0.90 -1.00
N ASN A 807 -27.77 -1.12 0.31
CA ASN A 807 -28.85 -1.78 1.05
C ASN A 807 -29.79 -0.74 1.64
N VAL A 808 -30.85 -0.37 0.90
CA VAL A 808 -31.77 0.71 1.30
C VAL A 808 -32.83 0.19 2.26
N MET A 809 -32.76 0.64 3.52
CA MET A 809 -33.63 0.21 4.62
C MET A 809 -35.06 0.78 4.48
N THR A 810 -35.84 0.24 3.53
CA THR A 810 -37.22 0.64 3.23
C THR A 810 -38.26 -0.01 4.15
N TYR A 811 -38.05 0.17 5.44
CA TYR A 811 -38.91 -0.23 6.55
C TYR A 811 -38.70 0.78 7.71
N ASP A 812 -39.33 0.58 8.86
CA ASP A 812 -39.32 1.54 9.98
C ASP A 812 -39.79 2.96 9.57
N PHE A 813 -40.70 3.03 8.60
CA PHE A 813 -41.35 4.29 8.20
C PHE A 813 -42.26 4.85 9.30
N HIS A 814 -42.91 3.94 10.03
CA HIS A 814 -43.83 4.23 11.13
C HIS A 814 -43.57 3.28 12.30
N GLY A 815 -43.78 3.76 13.52
CA GLY A 815 -43.51 2.97 14.72
C GLY A 815 -43.79 3.71 16.03
N GLN A 816 -43.48 3.07 17.16
CA GLN A 816 -43.88 3.50 18.51
C GLN A 816 -43.41 4.89 18.98
N TRP A 817 -42.58 5.59 18.20
CA TRP A 817 -42.23 6.99 18.40
C TRP A 817 -43.37 7.95 18.02
N GLU A 818 -44.34 7.50 17.23
CA GLU A 818 -45.53 8.26 16.81
C GLU A 818 -46.70 8.15 17.81
N ARG A 819 -47.78 8.90 17.55
CA ARG A 819 -49.02 8.90 18.34
C ARG A 819 -50.24 8.48 17.52
N GLN A 820 -49.98 7.88 16.37
CA GLN A 820 -50.94 7.29 15.46
C GLN A 820 -50.35 5.97 14.95
N VAL A 821 -51.21 5.00 14.62
CA VAL A 821 -50.76 3.75 14.00
C VAL A 821 -50.36 3.99 12.55
N GLY A 822 -49.29 3.36 12.11
CA GLY A 822 -48.77 3.48 10.75
C GLY A 822 -48.06 2.20 10.34
N HIS A 823 -48.08 1.89 9.05
CA HIS A 823 -47.52 0.64 8.56
C HIS A 823 -45.98 0.66 8.53
N ASN A 824 -45.33 -0.46 8.89
CA ASN A 824 -43.86 -0.58 8.94
C ASN A 824 -43.18 -0.24 7.59
N SER A 825 -43.73 -0.78 6.51
CA SER A 825 -43.11 -0.88 5.18
C SER A 825 -44.08 -0.65 4.00
N PRO A 826 -44.97 0.36 4.00
CA PRO A 826 -45.97 0.54 2.95
C PRO A 826 -45.33 0.72 1.58
N LEU A 827 -45.85 0.05 0.54
CA LEU A 827 -45.30 0.14 -0.80
C LEU A 827 -45.60 1.50 -1.42
N PHE A 828 -46.88 1.90 -1.37
CA PHE A 828 -47.39 3.18 -1.84
C PHE A 828 -48.06 3.94 -0.68
N PRO A 829 -48.33 5.26 -0.82
CA PRO A 829 -48.95 6.04 0.26
C PRO A 829 -50.48 6.13 0.11
N LEU A 830 -51.16 6.40 1.22
CA LEU A 830 -52.60 6.72 1.21
C LEU A 830 -52.88 8.01 0.42
N GLU A 831 -53.99 8.08 -0.29
CA GLU A 831 -54.48 9.30 -0.94
C GLU A 831 -54.77 10.41 0.11
N SER A 832 -55.21 10.03 1.30
CA SER A 832 -55.46 10.94 2.43
C SER A 832 -54.20 11.48 3.11
N ALA A 833 -53.04 10.86 2.91
CA ALA A 833 -51.81 11.17 3.64
C ALA A 833 -51.25 12.57 3.34
N THR A 834 -50.60 13.17 4.34
CA THR A 834 -49.92 14.48 4.18
C THR A 834 -48.77 14.42 3.17
N SER A 835 -48.37 15.57 2.62
CA SER A 835 -47.23 15.69 1.69
C SER A 835 -45.88 15.24 2.26
N TYR A 836 -45.79 15.00 3.57
CA TYR A 836 -44.64 14.39 4.24
C TYR A 836 -44.79 12.87 4.32
N GLN A 837 -45.92 12.37 4.84
CA GLN A 837 -46.22 10.93 4.91
C GLN A 837 -46.24 10.26 3.53
N LYS A 838 -46.64 10.98 2.47
CA LYS A 838 -46.56 10.53 1.07
C LYS A 838 -45.13 10.23 0.56
N LYS A 839 -44.11 10.44 1.39
CA LYS A 839 -42.70 10.11 1.15
C LYS A 839 -42.18 8.93 1.98
N LEU A 840 -42.96 8.45 2.95
CA LEU A 840 -42.58 7.40 3.88
C LEU A 840 -43.02 6.03 3.34
N THR A 841 -42.53 5.69 2.14
CA THR A 841 -42.89 4.45 1.45
C THR A 841 -41.71 3.82 0.74
N VAL A 842 -41.80 2.51 0.46
CA VAL A 842 -40.81 1.76 -0.30
C VAL A 842 -40.60 2.39 -1.68
N ASP A 843 -41.68 2.71 -2.39
CA ASP A 843 -41.62 3.32 -3.72
C ASP A 843 -40.93 4.68 -3.72
N TYR A 844 -41.35 5.61 -2.85
CA TYR A 844 -40.75 6.94 -2.81
C TYR A 844 -39.27 6.88 -2.46
N SER A 845 -38.90 6.09 -1.45
CA SER A 845 -37.53 6.02 -0.95
C SER A 845 -36.58 5.38 -1.96
N ALA A 846 -37.01 4.31 -2.64
CA ALA A 846 -36.25 3.71 -3.72
C ALA A 846 -36.08 4.67 -4.92
N ARG A 847 -37.14 5.40 -5.30
CA ARG A 847 -37.07 6.44 -6.35
C ARG A 847 -36.19 7.63 -5.95
N GLU A 848 -36.19 8.03 -4.67
CA GLU A 848 -35.36 9.12 -4.16
C GLU A 848 -33.86 8.78 -4.29
N TRP A 849 -33.44 7.55 -3.94
CA TRP A 849 -32.07 7.10 -4.16
C TRP A 849 -31.66 7.16 -5.65
N VAL A 850 -32.53 6.73 -6.57
CA VAL A 850 -32.30 6.86 -8.02
C VAL A 850 -32.24 8.34 -8.45
N ARG A 851 -33.13 9.19 -7.92
CA ARG A 851 -33.19 10.64 -8.22
C ARG A 851 -31.94 11.39 -7.74
N GLN A 852 -31.29 10.90 -6.68
CA GLN A 852 -30.00 11.41 -6.18
C GLN A 852 -28.79 10.81 -6.91
N GLY A 853 -28.99 9.83 -7.80
CA GLY A 853 -27.97 9.31 -8.73
C GLY A 853 -27.52 7.87 -8.49
N ALA A 854 -28.23 7.07 -7.70
CA ALA A 854 -27.89 5.66 -7.50
C ALA A 854 -28.30 4.79 -8.72
N PRO A 855 -27.42 3.90 -9.20
CA PRO A 855 -27.78 2.91 -10.22
C PRO A 855 -28.82 1.90 -9.70
N LYS A 856 -29.94 1.72 -10.41
CA LYS A 856 -31.03 0.81 -10.00
C LYS A 856 -30.54 -0.62 -9.78
N GLU A 857 -29.60 -1.08 -10.61
CA GLU A 857 -28.99 -2.40 -10.55
C GLU A 857 -28.08 -2.63 -9.32
N LYS A 858 -27.79 -1.58 -8.53
CA LYS A 858 -27.06 -1.65 -7.26
C LYS A 858 -27.94 -1.51 -6.02
N LEU A 859 -29.14 -0.96 -6.17
CA LEU A 859 -30.08 -0.79 -5.06
C LEU A 859 -30.71 -2.13 -4.69
N MET A 860 -30.45 -2.59 -3.47
CA MET A 860 -31.12 -3.71 -2.83
C MET A 860 -32.21 -3.14 -1.94
N ILE A 861 -33.48 -3.42 -2.27
CA ILE A 861 -34.62 -2.82 -1.58
C ILE A 861 -34.93 -3.62 -0.31
N GLY A 862 -35.13 -2.93 0.82
CA GLY A 862 -35.29 -3.54 2.14
C GLY A 862 -36.67 -4.15 2.38
N MET A 863 -36.67 -5.42 2.79
CA MET A 863 -37.86 -6.20 3.08
C MET A 863 -37.81 -6.67 4.54
N PRO A 864 -38.71 -6.20 5.42
CA PRO A 864 -38.75 -6.62 6.82
C PRO A 864 -39.42 -7.99 6.96
N THR A 865 -38.89 -8.80 7.87
CA THR A 865 -39.53 -10.06 8.36
C THR A 865 -40.13 -9.87 9.76
N TYR A 866 -40.59 -8.65 10.02
CA TYR A 866 -41.12 -8.18 11.29
C TYR A 866 -42.17 -7.09 11.05
N GLY A 867 -42.98 -6.82 12.07
CA GLY A 867 -43.94 -5.73 12.12
C GLY A 867 -43.62 -4.73 13.22
N ARG A 868 -44.14 -3.51 13.07
CA ARG A 868 -44.19 -2.51 14.14
C ARG A 868 -45.59 -2.50 14.74
N SER A 869 -45.65 -2.61 16.06
CA SER A 869 -46.89 -2.75 16.82
C SER A 869 -47.20 -1.52 17.68
N PHE A 870 -48.47 -1.33 17.99
CA PHE A 870 -48.98 -0.15 18.67
C PHE A 870 -50.10 -0.54 19.65
N THR A 871 -50.26 0.24 20.72
CA THR A 871 -51.43 0.16 21.62
C THR A 871 -52.38 1.31 21.30
N LEU A 872 -53.54 1.02 20.71
CA LEU A 872 -54.60 1.96 20.35
C LEU A 872 -55.13 2.72 21.58
N ILE A 873 -55.67 3.93 21.36
CA ILE A 873 -56.39 4.69 22.40
C ILE A 873 -57.88 4.30 22.44
N ASN A 874 -58.41 3.76 21.35
CA ASN A 874 -59.80 3.39 21.19
C ASN A 874 -59.92 2.23 20.18
N GLU A 875 -60.37 1.07 20.64
CA GLU A 875 -60.52 -0.17 19.84
C GLU A 875 -61.44 0.01 18.61
N THR A 876 -62.37 0.98 18.65
CA THR A 876 -63.22 1.32 17.49
C THR A 876 -62.53 2.16 16.42
N GLN A 877 -61.27 2.55 16.65
CA GLN A 877 -60.40 3.28 15.72
C GLN A 877 -59.13 2.45 15.50
N PHE A 878 -59.19 1.54 14.53
CA PHE A 878 -58.14 0.57 14.20
C PHE A 878 -57.47 0.82 12.83
N ASP A 879 -57.98 1.78 12.06
CA ASP A 879 -57.53 2.08 10.70
C ASP A 879 -56.21 2.87 10.69
N ILE A 880 -55.51 2.94 9.55
CA ILE A 880 -54.21 3.59 9.45
C ILE A 880 -54.33 5.09 9.76
N GLY A 881 -53.50 5.59 10.68
CA GLY A 881 -53.60 6.94 11.24
C GLY A 881 -54.45 7.05 12.52
N ALA A 882 -55.07 5.96 13.00
CA ALA A 882 -55.83 5.97 14.24
C ALA A 882 -54.95 6.25 15.49
N PRO A 883 -55.46 6.92 16.54
CA PRO A 883 -54.64 7.37 17.67
C PRO A 883 -54.07 6.22 18.51
N ALA A 884 -52.76 6.27 18.77
CA ALA A 884 -52.02 5.29 19.55
C ALA A 884 -51.38 5.91 20.81
N SER A 885 -51.45 5.17 21.92
CA SER A 885 -50.85 5.56 23.21
C SER A 885 -49.33 5.35 23.24
N GLY A 886 -48.83 4.39 22.45
CA GLY A 886 -47.42 4.03 22.31
C GLY A 886 -47.27 2.72 21.54
N GLY A 887 -46.13 2.04 21.72
CA GLY A 887 -45.89 0.72 21.15
C GLY A 887 -46.87 -0.35 21.67
N GLY A 888 -47.04 -1.41 20.89
CA GLY A 888 -47.77 -2.61 21.32
C GLY A 888 -47.02 -3.39 22.41
N GLN A 889 -47.73 -4.33 23.04
CA GLN A 889 -47.16 -5.24 24.03
C GLN A 889 -45.96 -6.00 23.46
N ALA A 890 -44.96 -6.24 24.30
CA ALA A 890 -43.69 -6.83 23.86
C ALA A 890 -43.85 -8.29 23.43
N GLY A 891 -43.27 -8.65 22.28
CA GLY A 891 -43.29 -10.02 21.77
C GLY A 891 -42.67 -11.03 22.75
N ARG A 892 -43.22 -12.25 22.80
CA ARG A 892 -42.80 -13.32 23.72
C ARG A 892 -41.31 -13.71 23.61
N PHE A 893 -40.70 -13.46 22.46
CA PHE A 893 -39.37 -13.92 22.07
C PHE A 893 -38.44 -12.77 21.67
N THR A 894 -38.97 -11.72 21.04
CA THR A 894 -38.24 -10.46 20.77
C THR A 894 -38.11 -9.62 22.03
N ASN A 895 -39.13 -9.61 22.89
CA ASN A 895 -39.19 -8.88 24.17
C ASN A 895 -38.92 -7.37 24.04
N GLU A 896 -39.28 -6.79 22.88
CA GLU A 896 -39.27 -5.35 22.61
C GLU A 896 -40.72 -4.87 22.45
N ALA A 897 -41.11 -3.82 23.17
CA ALA A 897 -42.42 -3.19 22.98
C ALA A 897 -42.46 -2.48 21.62
N GLY A 898 -43.59 -2.52 20.92
CA GLY A 898 -43.75 -1.92 19.59
C GLY A 898 -43.05 -2.64 18.44
N PHE A 899 -42.57 -3.87 18.64
CA PHE A 899 -41.85 -4.67 17.64
C PHE A 899 -42.24 -6.15 17.77
N MET A 900 -42.47 -6.82 16.64
CA MET A 900 -42.82 -8.25 16.62
C MET A 900 -42.20 -8.94 15.40
N SER A 901 -41.53 -10.08 15.62
CA SER A 901 -41.05 -10.95 14.53
C SER A 901 -42.21 -11.67 13.82
N TYR A 902 -42.02 -12.13 12.58
CA TYR A 902 -43.12 -12.77 11.83
C TYR A 902 -43.72 -13.98 12.54
N TYR A 903 -42.90 -14.81 13.20
CA TYR A 903 -43.43 -15.95 13.97
C TYR A 903 -44.23 -15.53 15.23
N GLU A 904 -44.01 -14.34 15.79
CA GLU A 904 -44.85 -13.77 16.85
C GLU A 904 -46.16 -13.18 16.30
N ILE A 905 -46.12 -12.62 15.08
CA ILE A 905 -47.31 -12.15 14.37
C ILE A 905 -48.18 -13.35 13.95
N CYS A 906 -47.59 -14.46 13.49
CA CYS A 906 -48.32 -15.72 13.27
C CYS A 906 -48.99 -16.26 14.54
N ASP A 907 -48.36 -16.09 15.71
CA ASP A 907 -48.98 -16.47 16.99
C ASP A 907 -50.17 -15.54 17.31
N PHE A 908 -50.02 -14.22 17.18
CA PHE A 908 -51.09 -13.22 17.35
C PHE A 908 -52.28 -13.42 16.38
N LEU A 909 -52.00 -13.77 15.12
CA LEU A 909 -53.00 -14.07 14.08
C LEU A 909 -53.75 -15.39 14.31
N ARG A 910 -53.25 -16.28 15.17
CA ARG A 910 -53.90 -17.54 15.54
C ARG A 910 -54.75 -17.45 16.81
N GLU A 911 -54.78 -16.30 17.49
CA GLU A 911 -55.64 -16.09 18.66
C GLU A 911 -57.05 -15.61 18.25
N ASP A 912 -58.06 -16.04 19.02
CA ASP A 912 -59.46 -15.68 18.77
C ASP A 912 -59.68 -14.16 18.81
N ASN A 913 -60.65 -13.69 18.01
CA ASN A 913 -61.02 -12.28 17.81
C ASN A 913 -59.95 -11.38 17.14
N THR A 914 -58.80 -11.90 16.70
CA THR A 914 -57.87 -11.14 15.86
C THR A 914 -58.48 -10.87 14.48
N THR A 915 -58.47 -9.60 14.05
CA THR A 915 -58.94 -9.15 12.73
C THR A 915 -57.74 -8.83 11.85
N LEU A 916 -57.62 -9.50 10.70
CA LEU A 916 -56.65 -9.20 9.65
C LEU A 916 -57.30 -8.31 8.57
N VAL A 917 -56.67 -7.18 8.28
CA VAL A 917 -57.09 -6.21 7.26
C VAL A 917 -56.03 -6.15 6.16
N TRP A 918 -56.46 -5.96 4.92
CA TRP A 918 -55.57 -5.69 3.79
C TRP A 918 -55.83 -4.29 3.24
N ASP A 919 -54.81 -3.44 3.25
CA ASP A 919 -54.86 -2.10 2.67
C ASP A 919 -54.58 -2.16 1.16
N ASN A 920 -55.52 -1.64 0.35
CA ASN A 920 -55.42 -1.66 -1.11
C ASN A 920 -54.76 -0.41 -1.70
N GLU A 921 -54.48 0.63 -0.90
CA GLU A 921 -53.71 1.80 -1.32
C GLU A 921 -52.22 1.56 -1.05
N GLN A 922 -51.87 1.13 0.17
CA GLN A 922 -50.50 0.82 0.59
C GLN A 922 -49.99 -0.56 0.15
N MET A 923 -50.90 -1.47 -0.25
CA MET A 923 -50.64 -2.84 -0.71
C MET A 923 -49.96 -3.74 0.33
N VAL A 924 -50.43 -3.67 1.57
CA VAL A 924 -49.87 -4.33 2.76
C VAL A 924 -50.97 -4.75 3.76
N PRO A 925 -50.72 -5.78 4.59
CA PRO A 925 -51.63 -6.16 5.67
C PRO A 925 -51.39 -5.37 6.97
N PHE A 926 -52.42 -5.26 7.80
CA PHE A 926 -52.27 -5.00 9.23
C PHE A 926 -53.28 -5.85 10.01
N ALA A 927 -52.97 -6.15 11.26
CA ALA A 927 -53.85 -6.94 12.13
C ALA A 927 -54.06 -6.24 13.47
N TYR A 928 -55.24 -6.42 14.06
CA TYR A 928 -55.55 -5.88 15.39
C TYR A 928 -56.48 -6.81 16.19
N ARG A 929 -56.41 -6.68 17.52
CA ARG A 929 -57.24 -7.38 18.50
C ARG A 929 -57.28 -6.54 19.77
N GLU A 930 -58.48 -6.27 20.29
CA GLU A 930 -58.67 -5.36 21.43
C GLU A 930 -57.94 -4.03 21.17
N ASP A 931 -57.06 -3.57 22.07
CA ASP A 931 -56.25 -2.37 21.88
C ASP A 931 -54.91 -2.60 21.16
N GLN A 932 -54.58 -3.84 20.76
CA GLN A 932 -53.30 -4.18 20.14
C GLN A 932 -53.39 -4.19 18.61
N TRP A 933 -52.45 -3.51 17.95
CA TRP A 933 -52.38 -3.34 16.49
C TRP A 933 -50.96 -3.64 15.98
N VAL A 934 -50.81 -4.25 14.80
CA VAL A 934 -49.52 -4.50 14.15
C VAL A 934 -49.58 -4.38 12.63
N GLY A 935 -48.67 -3.61 12.04
CA GLY A 935 -48.45 -3.50 10.59
C GLY A 935 -47.17 -4.24 10.19
N PHE A 936 -47.26 -5.13 9.21
CA PHE A 936 -46.23 -6.13 8.88
C PHE A 936 -46.27 -6.55 7.41
N ASP A 937 -45.25 -7.28 6.96
CA ASP A 937 -45.22 -7.91 5.64
C ASP A 937 -45.62 -9.39 5.70
N ASP A 938 -46.44 -9.84 4.74
CA ASP A 938 -46.88 -11.23 4.54
C ASP A 938 -46.45 -11.76 3.16
N GLU A 939 -46.69 -13.04 2.88
CA GLU A 939 -46.41 -13.62 1.55
C GLU A 939 -47.11 -12.92 0.38
N ARG A 940 -48.17 -12.12 0.59
CA ARG A 940 -48.90 -11.40 -0.48
C ARG A 940 -48.29 -10.03 -0.79
N SER A 941 -48.02 -9.24 0.24
CA SER A 941 -47.38 -7.92 0.15
C SER A 941 -45.95 -8.03 -0.36
N LEU A 942 -45.17 -9.00 0.12
CA LEU A 942 -43.83 -9.25 -0.39
C LEU A 942 -43.81 -9.69 -1.86
N LYS A 943 -44.74 -10.54 -2.30
CA LYS A 943 -44.87 -10.90 -3.73
C LYS A 943 -45.27 -9.70 -4.59
N THR A 944 -46.17 -8.85 -4.09
CA THR A 944 -46.55 -7.58 -4.73
C THR A 944 -45.33 -6.66 -4.88
N LYS A 945 -44.53 -6.51 -3.81
CA LYS A 945 -43.27 -5.77 -3.82
C LYS A 945 -42.26 -6.36 -4.80
N MET A 946 -42.14 -7.69 -4.91
CA MET A 946 -41.24 -8.30 -5.90
C MET A 946 -41.71 -8.01 -7.34
N THR A 947 -43.02 -7.96 -7.62
CA THR A 947 -43.55 -7.55 -8.93
C THR A 947 -43.18 -6.11 -9.26
N TRP A 948 -43.47 -5.16 -8.35
CA TRP A 948 -43.06 -3.76 -8.50
C TRP A 948 -41.53 -3.61 -8.69
N LEU A 949 -40.73 -4.38 -7.96
CA LEU A 949 -39.27 -4.37 -8.03
C LEU A 949 -38.75 -4.83 -9.40
N LYS A 950 -39.37 -5.88 -9.95
CA LYS A 950 -39.12 -6.39 -11.32
C LYS A 950 -39.51 -5.37 -12.39
N GLU A 951 -40.64 -4.68 -12.22
CA GLU A 951 -41.15 -3.67 -13.16
C GLU A 951 -40.29 -2.39 -13.17
N GLU A 952 -39.86 -1.92 -11.99
CA GLU A 952 -38.93 -0.78 -11.89
C GLU A 952 -37.49 -1.14 -12.26
N GLY A 953 -37.10 -2.42 -12.23
CA GLY A 953 -35.77 -2.88 -12.66
C GLY A 953 -34.67 -2.73 -11.59
N PHE A 954 -34.99 -2.87 -10.30
CA PHE A 954 -33.99 -2.79 -9.22
C PHE A 954 -33.12 -4.06 -9.12
N GLY A 955 -31.97 -3.94 -8.45
CA GLY A 955 -30.89 -4.93 -8.48
C GLY A 955 -31.09 -6.19 -7.62
N GLY A 956 -32.08 -6.21 -6.74
CA GLY A 956 -32.35 -7.29 -5.78
C GLY A 956 -32.99 -6.76 -4.50
N ILE A 957 -32.98 -7.59 -3.46
CA ILE A 957 -33.50 -7.28 -2.13
C ILE A 957 -32.44 -7.46 -1.05
N MET A 958 -32.66 -6.74 0.05
CA MET A 958 -32.04 -7.02 1.34
C MET A 958 -33.15 -7.36 2.35
N VAL A 959 -32.89 -8.29 3.25
CA VAL A 959 -33.84 -8.82 4.23
C VAL A 959 -33.33 -8.54 5.65
N TRP A 960 -34.11 -7.81 6.43
CA TRP A 960 -33.89 -7.62 7.87
C TRP A 960 -35.00 -8.29 8.68
N SER A 961 -34.77 -9.43 9.32
CA SER A 961 -33.60 -10.30 9.27
C SER A 961 -34.03 -11.77 9.16
N ILE A 962 -33.16 -12.66 8.67
CA ILE A 962 -33.53 -14.06 8.42
C ILE A 962 -33.95 -14.80 9.70
N ASP A 963 -33.46 -14.34 10.85
CA ASP A 963 -33.76 -14.87 12.18
C ASP A 963 -35.13 -14.44 12.77
N MET A 964 -35.91 -13.64 12.02
CA MET A 964 -37.26 -13.18 12.40
C MET A 964 -38.39 -13.73 11.50
N ASP A 965 -38.06 -14.31 10.34
CA ASP A 965 -38.98 -15.15 9.55
C ASP A 965 -39.23 -16.49 10.28
N ASP A 966 -40.26 -17.25 9.90
CA ASP A 966 -40.61 -18.52 10.56
C ASP A 966 -39.69 -19.68 10.15
N PHE A 967 -38.47 -19.65 10.68
CA PHE A 967 -37.44 -20.69 10.53
C PHE A 967 -37.84 -22.07 11.11
N ARG A 968 -38.94 -22.14 11.86
CA ARG A 968 -39.46 -23.37 12.49
C ARG A 968 -40.57 -24.02 11.68
N GLY A 969 -41.34 -23.26 10.89
CA GLY A 969 -42.48 -23.77 10.12
C GLY A 969 -43.77 -23.87 10.94
N THR A 970 -43.91 -23.00 11.94
CA THR A 970 -45.06 -22.90 12.86
C THR A 970 -46.23 -22.06 12.31
N CYS A 971 -46.03 -21.20 11.31
CA CYS A 971 -47.08 -20.44 10.64
C CYS A 971 -47.95 -21.32 9.72
N GLY A 972 -47.45 -22.50 9.32
CA GLY A 972 -48.18 -23.52 8.55
C GLY A 972 -47.87 -23.56 7.05
N THR A 973 -47.24 -22.52 6.49
CA THR A 973 -46.85 -22.45 5.06
C THR A 973 -45.48 -23.06 4.74
N GLY A 974 -44.77 -23.57 5.75
CA GLY A 974 -43.41 -24.12 5.64
C GLY A 974 -42.38 -23.27 6.39
N LYS A 975 -41.10 -23.63 6.28
CA LYS A 975 -40.01 -22.83 6.88
C LYS A 975 -39.65 -21.64 6.01
N TYR A 976 -39.32 -20.52 6.63
CA TYR A 976 -38.94 -19.27 5.97
C TYR A 976 -39.96 -18.82 4.90
N PRO A 977 -41.26 -18.75 5.22
CA PRO A 977 -42.31 -18.46 4.24
C PRO A 977 -42.11 -17.12 3.52
N LEU A 978 -41.71 -16.06 4.24
CA LEU A 978 -41.52 -14.73 3.65
C LEU A 978 -40.33 -14.70 2.68
N VAL A 979 -39.16 -15.21 3.12
CA VAL A 979 -37.96 -15.24 2.27
C VAL A 979 -38.13 -16.21 1.09
N THR A 980 -38.82 -17.33 1.29
CA THR A 980 -39.15 -18.28 0.21
C THR A 980 -40.09 -17.65 -0.82
N ALA A 981 -41.13 -16.93 -0.39
CA ALA A 981 -42.06 -16.22 -1.27
C ALA A 981 -41.35 -15.17 -2.14
N MET A 982 -40.45 -14.37 -1.54
CA MET A 982 -39.65 -13.40 -2.28
C MET A 982 -38.69 -14.06 -3.27
N LYS A 983 -37.96 -15.10 -2.84
CA LYS A 983 -37.01 -15.82 -3.71
C LYS A 983 -37.72 -16.44 -4.92
N GLN A 984 -38.90 -17.03 -4.73
CA GLN A 984 -39.67 -17.62 -5.82
C GLN A 984 -40.10 -16.58 -6.87
N GLU A 985 -40.50 -15.38 -6.45
CA GLU A 985 -40.84 -14.30 -7.38
C GLU A 985 -39.63 -13.69 -8.11
N LEU A 986 -38.43 -13.77 -7.53
CA LEU A 986 -37.19 -13.30 -8.15
C LEU A 986 -36.54 -14.35 -9.07
N ASP A 987 -37.05 -15.58 -9.13
CA ASP A 987 -36.49 -16.61 -10.02
C ASP A 987 -36.66 -16.23 -11.50
N GLY A 988 -35.62 -16.50 -12.29
CA GLY A 988 -35.52 -16.09 -13.69
C GLY A 988 -35.38 -14.57 -13.94
N TYR A 989 -35.56 -13.68 -12.96
CA TYR A 989 -35.46 -12.23 -13.16
C TYR A 989 -34.01 -11.78 -13.36
N LYS A 990 -33.74 -11.21 -14.55
CA LYS A 990 -32.43 -10.73 -14.96
C LYS A 990 -32.34 -9.21 -14.85
N VAL A 991 -31.61 -8.73 -13.85
CA VAL A 991 -31.20 -7.34 -13.69
C VAL A 991 -30.30 -6.95 -14.85
N LYS A 992 -30.60 -5.84 -15.52
CA LYS A 992 -29.74 -5.27 -16.58
C LYS A 992 -28.64 -4.41 -15.93
N LEU A 993 -27.42 -4.52 -16.45
CA LEU A 993 -26.28 -3.71 -16.01
C LEU A 993 -26.04 -2.58 -17.02
N GLU A 994 -26.16 -1.33 -16.60
CA GLU A 994 -25.97 -0.13 -17.44
C GLU A 994 -24.85 0.78 -16.93
N TYR A 995 -24.62 0.81 -15.62
CA TYR A 995 -23.59 1.62 -14.98
C TYR A 995 -22.18 1.02 -15.13
N ASP A 996 -21.24 1.79 -15.70
CA ASP A 996 -19.82 1.42 -15.73
C ASP A 996 -19.17 1.70 -14.37
N GLY A 997 -19.24 0.70 -13.50
CA GLY A 997 -18.72 0.74 -12.16
C GLY A 997 -18.55 -0.67 -11.59
N PRO A 998 -18.18 -0.80 -10.31
CA PRO A 998 -17.85 -2.10 -9.78
C PRO A 998 -19.08 -2.97 -9.56
N TYR A 999 -18.93 -4.26 -9.86
CA TYR A 999 -19.88 -5.33 -9.58
C TYR A 999 -19.17 -6.50 -8.90
N GLU A 1000 -19.94 -7.42 -8.32
CA GLU A 1000 -19.48 -8.77 -8.04
C GLU A 1000 -19.04 -9.45 -9.35
N SER A 1001 -17.91 -10.18 -9.32
CA SER A 1001 -17.39 -10.84 -10.51
C SER A 1001 -18.22 -12.08 -10.88
N SER A 1002 -18.93 -12.03 -12.01
CA SER A 1002 -19.81 -13.11 -12.52
C SER A 1002 -19.08 -14.37 -13.03
N ASN A 1003 -17.91 -14.70 -12.50
CA ASN A 1003 -17.07 -15.81 -12.94
C ASN A 1003 -16.88 -16.82 -11.80
N PRO A 1004 -17.58 -17.97 -11.79
CA PRO A 1004 -17.54 -18.92 -10.69
C PRO A 1004 -16.13 -19.44 -10.35
N ALA A 1005 -15.26 -19.56 -11.36
CA ALA A 1005 -13.88 -20.02 -11.19
C ALA A 1005 -12.99 -19.05 -10.39
N SER A 1006 -13.38 -17.77 -10.28
CA SER A 1006 -12.74 -16.78 -9.39
C SER A 1006 -13.64 -16.39 -8.21
N ALA A 1007 -14.64 -17.22 -7.90
CA ALA A 1007 -15.60 -17.00 -6.80
C ALA A 1007 -15.55 -18.10 -5.73
N GLN A 1008 -14.81 -19.19 -5.98
CA GLN A 1008 -14.45 -20.19 -4.98
C GLN A 1008 -13.40 -19.61 -4.02
N TYR A 1009 -13.74 -19.54 -2.74
CA TYR A 1009 -12.72 -19.44 -1.69
C TYR A 1009 -11.97 -20.76 -1.70
N VAL A 1010 -10.69 -20.75 -2.07
CA VAL A 1010 -9.84 -21.93 -1.93
C VAL A 1010 -9.66 -22.16 -0.43
N LYS A 1011 -10.35 -23.18 0.10
CA LYS A 1011 -10.22 -23.60 1.48
C LYS A 1011 -8.79 -24.15 1.67
N LYS A 1012 -7.86 -23.32 2.14
CA LYS A 1012 -6.52 -23.74 2.59
C LYS A 1012 -6.76 -24.91 3.54
N ASP A 1013 -6.25 -26.09 3.20
CA ASP A 1013 -6.68 -27.30 3.91
C ASP A 1013 -6.17 -27.21 5.36
N PRO A 1014 -7.00 -27.48 6.39
CA PRO A 1014 -6.54 -27.42 7.78
C PRO A 1014 -5.39 -28.39 8.08
N ASN A 1015 -5.16 -29.39 7.22
CA ASN A 1015 -4.03 -30.32 7.26
C ASN A 1015 -2.88 -29.95 6.30
N GLU A 1016 -3.03 -28.85 5.54
CA GLU A 1016 -2.04 -28.37 4.59
C GLU A 1016 -0.82 -27.79 5.32
N VAL A 1017 0.20 -28.62 5.52
CA VAL A 1017 1.54 -28.14 5.86
C VAL A 1017 2.03 -27.23 4.74
N THR A 1018 2.07 -25.93 5.02
CA THR A 1018 2.72 -24.91 4.19
C THR A 1018 4.18 -24.75 4.62
N CYS A 1019 5.09 -25.11 3.71
CA CYS A 1019 6.50 -24.80 3.82
C CYS A 1019 6.71 -23.28 3.60
N GLU A 1020 6.83 -22.50 4.68
CA GLU A 1020 6.98 -21.03 4.62
C GLU A 1020 8.41 -20.54 4.97
N GLU A 1021 9.41 -21.41 4.79
CA GLU A 1021 10.78 -21.19 5.24
C GLU A 1021 11.77 -20.77 4.12
N GLU A 1022 12.97 -20.38 4.53
CA GLU A 1022 13.95 -19.70 3.71
C GLU A 1022 14.73 -20.67 2.81
N ASP A 1023 15.14 -20.19 1.62
CA ASP A 1023 15.88 -20.99 0.63
C ASP A 1023 17.14 -21.63 1.24
N GLY A 1024 17.13 -22.96 1.37
CA GLY A 1024 18.22 -23.74 1.94
C GLY A 1024 18.05 -24.15 3.41
N HIS A 1025 17.00 -23.72 4.09
CA HIS A 1025 16.60 -24.31 5.38
C HIS A 1025 15.78 -25.60 5.15
N ILE A 1026 15.94 -26.58 6.06
CA ILE A 1026 15.13 -27.80 6.08
C ILE A 1026 14.36 -27.85 7.40
N SER A 1027 13.04 -27.90 7.32
CA SER A 1027 12.15 -28.14 8.47
C SER A 1027 11.34 -29.42 8.32
N TYR A 1028 10.85 -29.89 9.47
CA TYR A 1028 10.07 -31.10 9.61
C TYR A 1028 8.75 -30.78 10.29
N HIS A 1029 7.64 -31.19 9.68
CA HIS A 1029 6.29 -30.86 10.12
C HIS A 1029 5.47 -32.15 10.24
N PRO A 1030 4.69 -32.36 11.32
CA PRO A 1030 3.87 -33.56 11.47
C PRO A 1030 2.82 -33.64 10.36
N ASP A 1031 2.55 -34.84 9.85
CA ASP A 1031 1.33 -35.06 9.09
C ASP A 1031 0.15 -35.18 10.07
N LYS A 1032 -0.81 -34.24 10.00
CA LYS A 1032 -1.97 -34.20 10.90
C LYS A 1032 -2.96 -35.35 10.65
N ALA A 1033 -2.84 -36.08 9.54
CA ALA A 1033 -3.70 -37.20 9.19
C ALA A 1033 -3.07 -38.58 9.47
N ASP A 1034 -1.73 -38.67 9.59
CA ASP A 1034 -1.02 -39.92 9.87
C ASP A 1034 0.24 -39.67 10.71
N CYS A 1035 0.18 -40.01 12.00
CA CYS A 1035 1.31 -39.90 12.93
C CYS A 1035 2.60 -40.62 12.48
N THR A 1036 2.50 -41.63 11.61
CA THR A 1036 3.67 -42.37 11.07
C THR A 1036 4.35 -41.65 9.90
N MET A 1037 3.82 -40.50 9.48
CA MET A 1037 4.33 -39.68 8.38
C MET A 1037 4.66 -38.25 8.87
N TYR A 1038 5.59 -37.61 8.16
CA TYR A 1038 5.90 -36.19 8.31
C TYR A 1038 6.23 -35.56 6.96
N TYR A 1039 6.28 -34.24 6.93
CA TYR A 1039 6.70 -33.46 5.78
C TYR A 1039 8.06 -32.82 6.03
N MET A 1040 9.02 -33.12 5.17
CA MET A 1040 10.29 -32.40 5.09
C MET A 1040 10.15 -31.29 4.05
N CYS A 1041 10.34 -30.04 4.47
CA CYS A 1041 10.30 -28.87 3.62
C CYS A 1041 11.73 -28.46 3.23
N GLU A 1042 12.00 -28.25 1.93
CA GLU A 1042 13.23 -27.62 1.41
C GLU A 1042 12.83 -26.35 0.64
N GLY A 1043 12.84 -25.19 1.31
CA GLY A 1043 12.16 -23.99 0.80
C GLY A 1043 10.69 -24.28 0.50
N GLU A 1044 10.21 -23.93 -0.70
CA GLU A 1044 8.83 -24.25 -1.16
C GLU A 1044 8.58 -25.75 -1.43
N ARG A 1045 9.60 -26.62 -1.44
CA ARG A 1045 9.43 -28.03 -1.82
C ARG A 1045 9.02 -28.89 -0.62
N LYS A 1046 7.81 -29.46 -0.70
CA LYS A 1046 7.32 -30.41 0.31
C LYS A 1046 7.59 -31.86 -0.10
N HIS A 1047 8.36 -32.57 0.72
CA HIS A 1047 8.63 -34.01 0.62
C HIS A 1047 7.85 -34.76 1.70
N HIS A 1048 7.04 -35.75 1.32
CA HIS A 1048 6.31 -36.60 2.29
C HIS A 1048 7.17 -37.80 2.67
N MET A 1049 7.42 -37.97 3.97
CA MET A 1049 8.44 -38.85 4.51
C MET A 1049 7.86 -39.79 5.57
N PRO A 1050 8.10 -41.12 5.49
CA PRO A 1050 7.68 -42.06 6.51
C PRO A 1050 8.67 -42.09 7.69
N CYS A 1051 8.15 -42.30 8.89
CA CYS A 1051 8.96 -42.68 10.04
C CYS A 1051 9.39 -44.16 9.96
N PRO A 1052 10.49 -44.55 10.66
CA PRO A 1052 10.87 -45.95 10.80
C PRO A 1052 9.77 -46.80 11.47
N GLN A 1053 9.78 -48.10 11.19
CA GLN A 1053 8.70 -49.00 11.58
C GLN A 1053 8.42 -48.99 13.11
N ASN A 1054 7.16 -48.73 13.46
CA ASN A 1054 6.62 -48.56 14.84
C ASN A 1054 6.99 -47.24 15.54
N LEU A 1055 7.57 -46.25 14.84
CA LEU A 1055 7.77 -44.88 15.35
C LEU A 1055 6.78 -43.90 14.71
N VAL A 1056 6.57 -42.77 15.38
CA VAL A 1056 5.73 -41.65 14.95
C VAL A 1056 6.54 -40.35 15.01
N PHE A 1057 6.17 -39.32 14.25
CA PHE A 1057 6.93 -38.07 14.24
C PHE A 1057 6.66 -37.23 15.51
N ASN A 1058 7.72 -36.91 16.25
CA ASN A 1058 7.69 -36.05 17.43
C ASN A 1058 8.01 -34.59 17.03
N PRO A 1059 7.01 -33.69 16.99
CA PRO A 1059 7.21 -32.30 16.54
C PRO A 1059 8.00 -31.44 17.55
N ASN A 1060 8.20 -31.90 18.80
CA ASN A 1060 8.98 -31.16 19.79
C ASN A 1060 10.49 -31.36 19.58
N GLU A 1061 10.89 -32.57 19.18
CA GLU A 1061 12.29 -32.98 18.98
C GLU A 1061 12.70 -33.04 17.50
N ASN A 1062 11.74 -32.86 16.57
CA ASN A 1062 11.91 -32.97 15.11
C ASN A 1062 12.48 -34.31 14.63
N VAL A 1063 12.17 -35.40 15.32
CA VAL A 1063 12.61 -36.77 15.00
C VAL A 1063 11.45 -37.76 15.10
N CYS A 1064 11.62 -38.94 14.49
CA CYS A 1064 10.72 -40.06 14.72
C CYS A 1064 11.04 -40.74 16.06
N ASP A 1065 10.02 -40.89 16.90
CA ASP A 1065 10.10 -41.30 18.30
C ASP A 1065 9.00 -42.34 18.62
N TRP A 1066 9.00 -42.88 19.84
CA TRP A 1066 8.00 -43.85 20.28
C TRP A 1066 6.61 -43.19 20.50
N PRO A 1067 5.50 -43.87 20.16
CA PRO A 1067 4.15 -43.29 20.30
C PRO A 1067 3.78 -42.83 21.71
N GLU A 1068 4.40 -43.38 22.74
CA GLU A 1068 4.24 -43.00 24.14
C GLU A 1068 4.83 -41.60 24.46
N ASN A 1069 5.77 -41.12 23.65
CA ASN A 1069 6.41 -39.80 23.79
C ASN A 1069 5.70 -38.69 22.99
N VAL A 1070 4.70 -39.03 22.16
CA VAL A 1070 4.02 -38.10 21.25
C VAL A 1070 2.53 -38.03 21.56
N GLU A 1071 2.13 -36.92 22.18
CA GLU A 1071 0.74 -36.68 22.59
C GLU A 1071 -0.24 -36.76 21.40
N GLY A 1072 -1.33 -37.50 21.56
CA GLY A 1072 -2.31 -37.79 20.50
C GLY A 1072 -2.00 -39.01 19.61
N CYS A 1073 -0.74 -39.46 19.52
CA CYS A 1073 -0.33 -40.54 18.60
C CYS A 1073 -0.26 -41.95 19.23
N THR A 1074 -0.62 -42.09 20.51
CA THR A 1074 -0.45 -43.33 21.31
C THR A 1074 -1.21 -44.58 20.79
N HIS A 1075 -2.18 -44.41 19.88
CA HIS A 1075 -3.03 -45.49 19.37
C HIS A 1075 -2.35 -46.45 18.37
N HIS A 1076 -1.18 -46.12 17.83
CA HIS A 1076 -0.48 -46.93 16.80
C HIS A 1076 0.27 -48.17 17.36
N THR A 1077 0.12 -48.48 18.65
CA THR A 1077 0.93 -49.44 19.42
C THR A 1077 0.43 -50.91 19.39
N GLN A 1078 -0.56 -51.25 18.55
CA GLN A 1078 -1.05 -52.64 18.46
C GLN A 1078 -0.06 -53.54 17.69
N ALA A 1079 0.71 -54.33 18.45
CA ALA A 1079 1.63 -55.33 17.91
C ALA A 1079 0.93 -56.37 17.02
N PRO A 1080 1.58 -56.90 15.97
CA PRO A 1080 0.98 -57.90 15.09
C PRO A 1080 0.57 -59.17 15.85
N PRO A 1081 -0.59 -59.78 15.56
CA PRO A 1081 -0.99 -61.04 16.18
C PRO A 1081 0.03 -62.14 15.83
N ALA A 1082 0.53 -62.83 16.85
CA ALA A 1082 1.53 -63.88 16.70
C ALA A 1082 0.98 -65.04 15.85
N LYS A 1083 1.71 -65.41 14.79
CA LYS A 1083 1.33 -66.55 13.93
C LYS A 1083 1.34 -67.86 14.71
N ARG A 1084 0.24 -68.61 14.56
CA ARG A 1084 0.21 -70.08 14.59
C ARG A 1084 -0.21 -70.58 13.22
#